data_AF-A0A839W9T0-F1
#
_entry.id   AF-A0A839W9T0-F1
#
_cell.length_a   1.000
_cell.length_b   1.000
_cell.length_c   1.000
_cell.angle_alpha   90.00
_cell.angle_beta   90.00
_cell.angle_gamma   90.00
#
_symmetry.space_group_name_H-M   'P 1'
#
loop_
_entity.id
_entity.type
_entity.pdbx_description
1 polymer ?
#
loop_
_entity_poly.entity_id
_entity_poly.type
_entity_poly.pdbx_seq_one_letter_code
_entity_poly.pdbx_strand_id
1 'polypeptide(L)'
;MASTTTGKTDAKIVVNAYGQSAGGIWPHFRLLIDGVEVGQATVNASSPTAYSFTVPVTAAQAHKVQIQYDNDAMVNGQDRSLIVSGVTINGKTHKPTDANVTYDKGALDGKDVVKGQSGMWWNGTLVVDTPASDFPAPAAPVAGTSSTFVVNAQGIAAGGTNAHFNLLVDGKKVGEGTVGTAAKDYSFTANVAPDQAHKVQIQYDNDAVVNGQDRSLIVNKVTINGKSVAATDSIVTYDKGALDGKDVVKGQSGLWWNGTLVVDADKSFFATGGSTPTPAPNPTPTPSPAPTGPAFFVATNGNDKWSGKLAAPNANGTDGPKATLTAARDAMRADPNIDVTYVRGGDYTMKDMLWLDGQDSGVRFAAYGSEKPVFHGGSLVDNWVSRGNGLYSAQLPGGSKGVLDLSMDGDRQTVARTPNADPSHPIDGGWLIATKAGANAYTQFGFKAGAIPTYSSTDGLMVSVFTQHGYDNMTVPVKSIDYGSNTITLAQSTYDALGAGSRFYLFNGKDQLDAPREWFFDKASNQVLFKPEGGAVAGHKVVAAQLPVLIGLGGAKNVTIEGLTLTDGAPDGHAVYANNAAGLTFKNNTVTNTGYGITVEGSANSTVTGNHFAETGREAVYVKAGSNFTKVSDNLIQHASAVDHGGDALWVNGSNDVSITHNQIEDTPGKAIAVGSVQASGDATYRATITHNKIVGANQETSDGGGIYLINRQQDLAGHTVAYNEVSGTTAFGNVTWDGKVSPTFLDPTKLVSWGIYLDDWTSGTTVKGNVVHDNVGGIFLHGGWNNTVTDNILADNLGTQIGLQQSVGWGGWKGTPMANNTITQNIVDAGDGRAVALDGPKTAGTFTGNFYAALDPNEALFQAWPQVMANGATGTLAQWQAAGYDKGSFTFDPQFTDAAHDNFAPAAGSAVYQHGFDHLPFDQIGLLG
;
A
#
# COMPACT_ATOMS: atom_id res chain seq x y z
N MET A 1 -34.16 -10.63 36.58
CA MET A 1 -33.36 -11.87 36.64
C MET A 1 -31.99 -11.56 36.09
N ALA A 2 -30.93 -11.79 36.86
CA ALA A 2 -29.56 -11.58 36.41
C ALA A 2 -29.24 -12.57 35.29
N SER A 3 -28.91 -12.06 34.10
CA SER A 3 -28.37 -12.86 33.00
C SER A 3 -26.89 -13.07 33.28
N THR A 4 -26.53 -14.26 33.77
CA THR A 4 -25.15 -14.73 33.85
C THR A 4 -24.63 -15.00 32.45
N THR A 5 -24.06 -13.98 31.80
CA THR A 5 -23.13 -14.22 30.68
C THR A 5 -21.92 -14.93 31.26
N THR A 6 -21.74 -16.19 30.87
CA THR A 6 -20.56 -16.99 31.23
C THR A 6 -19.31 -16.24 30.77
N GLY A 7 -18.50 -15.74 31.71
CA GLY A 7 -17.29 -14.96 31.46
C GLY A 7 -16.16 -15.76 30.81
N LYS A 8 -16.43 -16.38 29.67
CA LYS A 8 -15.46 -17.12 28.88
C LYS A 8 -14.78 -16.21 27.85
N THR A 9 -13.50 -16.46 27.60
CA THR A 9 -12.67 -15.86 26.57
C THR A 9 -12.10 -16.97 25.68
N ASP A 10 -11.85 -16.68 24.40
CA ASP A 10 -11.14 -17.61 23.54
C ASP A 10 -9.65 -17.59 23.88
N ALA A 11 -9.11 -18.75 24.24
CA ALA A 11 -7.68 -18.95 24.45
C ALA A 11 -7.06 -19.62 23.23
N LYS A 12 -5.97 -19.04 22.73
CA LYS A 12 -5.15 -19.64 21.66
C LYS A 12 -4.13 -20.56 22.30
N ILE A 13 -4.21 -21.85 21.99
CA ILE A 13 -3.32 -22.89 22.48
C ILE A 13 -2.56 -23.48 21.30
N VAL A 14 -1.23 -23.41 21.35
CA VAL A 14 -0.35 -23.98 20.34
C VAL A 14 0.50 -25.06 20.98
N VAL A 15 0.34 -26.29 20.52
CA VAL A 15 1.17 -27.42 20.91
C VAL A 15 2.26 -27.57 19.87
N ASN A 16 3.51 -27.29 20.22
CA ASN A 16 4.66 -27.57 19.37
C ASN A 16 5.10 -29.01 19.60
N ALA A 17 4.93 -29.87 18.60
CA ALA A 17 5.20 -31.29 18.72
C ALA A 17 5.76 -31.89 17.42
N TYR A 18 6.43 -33.03 17.58
CA TYR A 18 6.87 -33.91 16.51
C TYR A 18 6.85 -35.34 17.01
N GLY A 19 7.00 -36.31 16.11
CA GLY A 19 6.80 -37.69 16.48
C GLY A 19 7.58 -38.67 15.62
N GLN A 20 7.52 -39.93 16.04
CA GLN A 20 7.99 -41.06 15.24
C GLN A 20 6.80 -41.96 14.93
N SER A 21 6.60 -42.28 13.65
CA SER A 21 5.58 -43.25 13.25
C SER A 21 6.04 -44.69 13.50
N ALA A 22 5.08 -45.57 13.79
CA ALA A 22 5.27 -47.02 13.83
C ALA A 22 4.17 -47.69 13.00
N GLY A 23 4.57 -48.58 12.09
CA GLY A 23 3.64 -49.25 11.17
C GLY A 23 2.94 -48.31 10.18
N GLY A 24 3.55 -47.16 9.86
CA GLY A 24 2.96 -46.15 8.98
C GLY A 24 1.92 -45.22 9.64
N ILE A 25 1.65 -45.40 10.93
CA ILE A 25 0.72 -44.56 11.71
C ILE A 25 1.54 -43.64 12.62
N TRP A 26 1.25 -42.34 12.52
CA TRP A 26 1.87 -41.27 13.31
C TRP A 26 1.19 -41.10 14.68
N PRO A 27 1.90 -40.55 15.68
CA PRO A 27 1.31 -40.25 16.98
C PRO A 27 0.13 -39.29 16.84
N HIS A 28 -0.88 -39.48 17.67
CA HIS A 28 -2.10 -38.68 17.75
C HIS A 28 -2.27 -38.21 19.19
N PHE A 29 -2.67 -36.95 19.36
CA PHE A 29 -3.02 -36.44 20.68
C PHE A 29 -4.37 -35.75 20.68
N ARG A 30 -5.01 -35.76 21.84
CA ARG A 30 -6.20 -34.97 22.16
C ARG A 30 -5.79 -33.81 23.06
N LEU A 31 -6.30 -32.63 22.78
CA LEU A 31 -6.18 -31.46 23.63
C LEU A 31 -7.39 -31.39 24.55
N LEU A 32 -7.16 -31.38 25.85
CA LEU A 32 -8.18 -31.20 26.87
C LEU A 32 -7.92 -29.92 27.68
N ILE A 33 -9.01 -29.27 28.10
CA ILE A 33 -9.00 -28.19 29.09
C ILE A 33 -9.85 -28.63 30.27
N ASP A 34 -9.24 -28.65 31.45
CA ASP A 34 -9.87 -29.11 32.70
C ASP A 34 -10.57 -30.47 32.57
N GLY A 35 -9.97 -31.39 31.81
CA GLY A 35 -10.47 -32.74 31.54
C GLY A 35 -11.53 -32.84 30.44
N VAL A 36 -11.88 -31.73 29.77
CA VAL A 36 -12.82 -31.71 28.65
C VAL A 36 -12.06 -31.63 27.33
N GLU A 37 -12.31 -32.54 26.41
CA GLU A 37 -11.71 -32.52 25.07
C GLU A 37 -12.20 -31.33 24.25
N VAL A 38 -11.26 -30.60 23.66
CA VAL A 38 -11.50 -29.36 22.92
C VAL A 38 -10.85 -29.35 21.53
N GLY A 39 -10.04 -30.36 21.22
CA GLY A 39 -9.39 -30.53 19.93
C GLY A 39 -8.53 -31.80 19.90
N GLN A 40 -8.02 -32.14 18.73
CA GLN A 40 -7.10 -33.26 18.54
C GLN A 40 -6.25 -33.06 17.28
N ALA A 41 -5.10 -33.73 17.19
CA ALA A 41 -4.24 -33.69 16.01
C ALA A 41 -3.41 -34.97 15.84
N THR A 42 -3.18 -35.35 14.59
CA THR A 42 -2.13 -36.32 14.22
C THR A 42 -0.82 -35.58 13.97
N VAL A 43 0.23 -35.96 14.69
CA VAL A 43 1.56 -35.35 14.62
C VAL A 43 2.39 -36.06 13.55
N ASN A 44 2.19 -35.68 12.30
CA ASN A 44 2.84 -36.27 11.12
C ASN A 44 4.17 -35.60 10.72
N ALA A 45 4.84 -34.95 11.68
CA ALA A 45 6.10 -34.24 11.50
C ALA A 45 7.25 -34.91 12.25
N SER A 46 8.44 -34.95 11.64
CA SER A 46 9.67 -35.48 12.24
C SER A 46 10.54 -34.42 12.93
N SER A 47 10.11 -33.15 12.91
CA SER A 47 10.74 -32.00 13.58
C SER A 47 9.65 -31.11 14.18
N PRO A 48 9.95 -30.32 15.24
CA PRO A 48 8.94 -29.51 15.94
C PRO A 48 8.05 -28.72 14.98
N THR A 49 6.73 -28.95 15.07
CA THR A 49 5.70 -28.30 14.24
C THR A 49 4.56 -27.84 15.15
N ALA A 50 3.96 -26.69 14.84
CA ALA A 50 2.91 -26.08 15.63
C ALA A 50 1.52 -26.65 15.28
N TYR A 51 0.78 -27.10 16.29
CA TYR A 51 -0.63 -27.51 16.18
C TYR A 51 -1.48 -26.54 17.00
N SER A 52 -2.29 -25.71 16.33
CA SER A 52 -2.99 -24.59 16.95
C SER A 52 -4.48 -24.86 17.17
N PHE A 53 -4.98 -24.44 18.32
CA PHE A 53 -6.38 -24.57 18.75
C PHE A 53 -6.86 -23.25 19.33
N THR A 54 -8.13 -22.92 19.10
CA THR A 54 -8.81 -21.80 19.75
C THR A 54 -9.93 -22.36 20.59
N VAL A 55 -9.91 -22.10 21.90
CA VAL A 55 -10.77 -22.80 22.86
C VAL A 55 -11.43 -21.81 23.81
N PRO A 56 -12.77 -21.82 23.97
CA PRO A 56 -13.45 -20.94 24.92
C PRO A 56 -13.24 -21.43 26.36
N VAL A 57 -12.49 -20.67 27.15
CA VAL A 57 -12.14 -20.95 28.56
C VAL A 57 -12.64 -19.85 29.47
N THR A 58 -12.80 -20.09 30.78
CA THR A 58 -13.26 -19.05 31.71
C THR A 58 -12.14 -18.04 31.95
N ALA A 59 -12.36 -16.77 31.67
CA ALA A 59 -11.31 -15.77 31.79
C ALA A 59 -10.93 -15.49 33.25
N ALA A 60 -9.70 -15.02 33.46
CA ALA A 60 -9.08 -14.74 34.75
C ALA A 60 -9.13 -15.91 35.75
N GLN A 61 -9.08 -17.15 35.24
CA GLN A 61 -9.02 -18.36 36.06
C GLN A 61 -7.88 -19.27 35.61
N ALA A 62 -7.33 -20.01 36.58
CA ALA A 62 -6.36 -21.05 36.30
C ALA A 62 -7.06 -22.21 35.58
N HIS A 63 -6.39 -22.76 34.57
CA HIS A 63 -6.86 -23.92 33.84
C HIS A 63 -5.76 -24.99 33.77
N LYS A 64 -6.16 -26.24 33.53
CA LYS A 64 -5.25 -27.31 33.16
C LYS A 64 -5.29 -27.49 31.65
N VAL A 65 -4.17 -27.24 30.99
CA VAL A 65 -4.00 -27.54 29.56
C VAL A 65 -3.35 -28.90 29.43
N GLN A 66 -4.04 -29.83 28.77
CA GLN A 66 -3.73 -31.25 28.85
C GLN A 66 -3.56 -31.84 27.44
N ILE A 67 -2.38 -32.37 27.16
CA ILE A 67 -2.03 -32.98 25.88
C ILE A 67 -2.03 -34.49 26.12
N GLN A 68 -3.09 -35.16 25.69
CA GLN A 68 -3.27 -36.59 25.89
C GLN A 68 -2.80 -37.37 24.66
N TYR A 69 -1.68 -38.06 24.79
CA TYR A 69 -1.19 -39.01 23.81
C TYR A 69 -1.98 -40.33 23.96
N ASP A 70 -2.74 -40.71 22.93
CA ASP A 70 -3.79 -41.73 23.05
C ASP A 70 -3.67 -42.93 22.11
N ASN A 71 -2.67 -42.92 21.23
CA ASN A 71 -2.45 -43.99 20.27
C ASN A 71 -1.04 -44.59 20.35
N ASP A 72 -0.41 -44.65 21.52
CA ASP A 72 0.85 -45.35 21.69
C ASP A 72 0.79 -46.81 21.23
N ALA A 73 1.83 -47.27 20.52
CA ALA A 73 1.98 -48.65 20.09
C ALA A 73 3.41 -48.96 19.61
N MET A 74 3.85 -50.19 19.91
CA MET A 74 5.06 -50.76 19.31
C MET A 74 4.68 -51.65 18.11
N VAL A 75 5.22 -51.34 16.93
CA VAL A 75 4.96 -52.10 15.69
C VAL A 75 6.29 -52.48 15.04
N ASN A 76 6.52 -53.78 14.83
CA ASN A 76 7.75 -54.32 14.22
C ASN A 76 9.05 -53.85 14.89
N GLY A 77 9.03 -53.68 16.22
CA GLY A 77 10.19 -53.21 16.98
C GLY A 77 10.44 -51.70 16.94
N GLN A 78 9.60 -50.93 16.23
CA GLN A 78 9.59 -49.47 16.29
C GLN A 78 8.51 -49.00 17.28
N ASP A 79 8.88 -48.05 18.12
CA ASP A 79 7.94 -47.40 19.04
C ASP A 79 7.30 -46.18 18.36
N ARG A 80 5.99 -46.00 18.55
CA ARG A 80 5.31 -44.76 18.17
C ARG A 80 5.45 -43.81 19.35
N SER A 81 6.13 -42.69 19.15
CA SER A 81 6.38 -41.76 20.26
C SER A 81 5.99 -40.35 19.87
N LEU A 82 5.35 -39.64 20.81
CA LEU A 82 5.06 -38.21 20.71
C LEU A 82 6.13 -37.43 21.47
N ILE A 83 6.66 -36.38 20.86
CA ILE A 83 7.58 -35.44 21.50
C ILE A 83 6.94 -34.06 21.47
N VAL A 84 6.62 -33.53 22.65
CA VAL A 84 6.16 -32.14 22.82
C VAL A 84 7.39 -31.30 23.14
N SER A 85 7.62 -30.21 22.40
CA SER A 85 8.74 -29.28 22.64
C SER A 85 8.30 -28.00 23.37
N GLY A 86 7.02 -27.65 23.31
CA GLY A 86 6.46 -26.48 24.00
C GLY A 86 4.94 -26.39 23.87
N VAL A 87 4.30 -25.77 24.85
CA VAL A 87 2.87 -25.43 24.82
C VAL A 87 2.74 -23.93 25.03
N THR A 88 2.29 -23.22 24.01
CA THR A 88 2.10 -21.77 24.05
C THR A 88 0.62 -21.45 24.25
N ILE A 89 0.30 -20.64 25.26
CA ILE A 89 -1.05 -20.26 25.65
C ILE A 89 -1.12 -18.74 25.65
N ASN A 90 -1.94 -18.16 24.77
CA ASN A 90 -2.07 -16.71 24.59
C ASN A 90 -0.71 -15.99 24.49
N GLY A 91 0.22 -16.55 23.70
CA GLY A 91 1.57 -16.01 23.50
C GLY A 91 2.60 -16.41 24.56
N LYS A 92 2.19 -16.91 25.73
CA LYS A 92 3.11 -17.37 26.78
C LYS A 92 3.47 -18.85 26.62
N THR A 93 4.75 -19.14 26.53
CA THR A 93 5.25 -20.51 26.30
C THR A 93 5.62 -21.22 27.60
N HIS A 94 5.09 -22.43 27.78
CA HIS A 94 5.43 -23.38 28.83
C HIS A 94 6.26 -24.53 28.23
N LYS A 95 7.43 -24.80 28.81
CA LYS A 95 8.26 -25.93 28.39
C LYS A 95 7.75 -27.21 29.07
N PRO A 96 7.80 -28.37 28.39
CA PRO A 96 7.36 -29.65 28.95
C PRO A 96 8.05 -30.06 30.25
N THR A 97 9.21 -29.47 30.55
CA THR A 97 10.03 -29.72 31.75
C THR A 97 9.88 -28.65 32.83
N ASP A 98 9.01 -27.65 32.63
CA ASP A 98 8.79 -26.60 33.62
C ASP A 98 8.16 -27.17 34.90
N ALA A 99 8.36 -26.47 36.02
CA ALA A 99 7.95 -26.95 37.34
C ALA A 99 6.42 -27.12 37.49
N ASN A 100 5.64 -26.44 36.65
CA ASN A 100 4.18 -26.52 36.59
C ASN A 100 3.68 -27.56 35.56
N VAL A 101 4.57 -28.37 34.98
CA VAL A 101 4.20 -29.42 34.03
C VAL A 101 4.41 -30.80 34.65
N THR A 102 3.39 -31.65 34.56
CA THR A 102 3.42 -33.04 35.01
C THR A 102 3.02 -33.97 33.87
N TYR A 103 3.40 -35.24 33.98
CA TYR A 103 3.03 -36.27 33.01
C TYR A 103 2.37 -37.44 33.74
N ASP A 104 1.05 -37.61 33.53
CA ASP A 104 0.28 -38.72 34.08
C ASP A 104 0.29 -39.89 33.09
N LYS A 105 0.99 -40.96 33.42
CA LYS A 105 1.16 -42.10 32.53
C LYS A 105 -0.09 -42.97 32.55
N GLY A 106 -0.60 -43.34 31.38
CA GLY A 106 -1.79 -44.16 31.23
C GLY A 106 -3.07 -43.33 31.30
N ALA A 107 -4.01 -43.74 32.15
CA ALA A 107 -5.26 -43.01 32.34
C ALA A 107 -4.99 -41.70 33.09
N LEU A 108 -5.68 -40.62 32.71
CA LEU A 108 -5.67 -39.36 33.46
C LEU A 108 -6.46 -39.55 34.77
N ASP A 109 -5.81 -40.13 35.78
CA ASP A 109 -6.43 -40.49 37.08
C ASP A 109 -5.60 -40.05 38.29
N GLY A 110 -4.43 -39.45 38.06
CA GLY A 110 -3.55 -38.89 39.07
C GLY A 110 -2.73 -39.92 39.85
N LYS A 111 -2.69 -41.19 39.45
CA LYS A 111 -1.96 -42.24 40.19
C LYS A 111 -0.50 -42.41 39.76
N ASP A 112 -0.20 -42.31 38.46
CA ASP A 112 1.13 -42.59 37.89
C ASP A 112 1.80 -41.31 37.36
N VAL A 113 1.64 -40.22 38.11
CA VAL A 113 2.13 -38.88 37.78
C VAL A 113 3.64 -38.77 38.03
N VAL A 114 4.38 -38.40 36.99
CA VAL A 114 5.80 -38.05 37.05
C VAL A 114 6.01 -36.58 36.67
N LYS A 115 7.23 -36.07 36.85
CA LYS A 115 7.59 -34.73 36.38
C LYS A 115 7.42 -34.63 34.85
N GLY A 116 7.03 -33.45 34.38
CA GLY A 116 6.91 -33.16 32.97
C GLY A 116 8.20 -33.46 32.21
N GLN A 117 8.03 -33.98 31.00
CA GLN A 117 9.11 -34.35 30.09
C GLN A 117 8.64 -34.20 28.65
N SER A 118 9.56 -33.92 27.73
CA SER A 118 9.23 -33.75 26.30
C SER A 118 8.78 -35.04 25.63
N GLY A 119 9.43 -36.16 25.96
CA GLY A 119 9.14 -37.47 25.38
C GLY A 119 7.96 -38.15 26.08
N MET A 120 6.87 -38.34 25.35
CA MET A 120 5.72 -39.12 25.78
C MET A 120 5.82 -40.53 25.15
N TRP A 121 6.53 -41.42 25.86
CA TRP A 121 6.87 -42.78 25.42
C TRP A 121 5.78 -43.83 25.65
N TRP A 122 4.67 -43.43 26.26
CA TRP A 122 3.54 -44.31 26.57
C TRP A 122 2.26 -43.51 26.37
N ASN A 123 1.11 -44.18 26.27
CA ASN A 123 -0.16 -43.47 26.44
C ASN A 123 -0.14 -42.73 27.78
N GLY A 124 -0.65 -41.50 27.79
CA GLY A 124 -0.61 -40.65 28.96
C GLY A 124 -0.94 -39.20 28.63
N THR A 125 -1.00 -38.36 29.66
CA THR A 125 -1.40 -36.95 29.53
C THR A 125 -0.34 -36.03 30.10
N LEU A 126 0.23 -35.18 29.27
CA LEU A 126 1.08 -34.08 29.71
C LEU A 126 0.17 -32.93 30.17
N VAL A 127 0.25 -32.57 31.45
CA VAL A 127 -0.61 -31.59 32.11
C VAL A 127 0.21 -30.35 32.41
N VAL A 128 -0.17 -29.22 31.83
CA VAL A 128 0.36 -27.90 32.16
C VAL A 128 -0.61 -27.23 33.12
N ASP A 129 -0.21 -27.10 34.39
CA ASP A 129 -0.98 -26.36 35.39
C ASP A 129 -0.72 -24.86 35.18
N THR A 130 -1.68 -24.17 34.58
CA THR A 130 -1.50 -22.76 34.17
C THR A 130 -2.20 -21.78 35.09
N PRO A 131 -1.52 -20.70 35.53
CA PRO A 131 -2.12 -19.69 36.39
C PRO A 131 -3.14 -18.84 35.63
N ALA A 132 -4.02 -18.17 36.39
CA ALA A 132 -5.03 -17.26 35.84
C ALA A 132 -4.46 -16.14 34.95
N SER A 133 -3.20 -15.74 35.16
CA SER A 133 -2.51 -14.75 34.34
C SER A 133 -2.35 -15.16 32.88
N ASP A 134 -2.42 -16.45 32.58
CA ASP A 134 -2.25 -16.98 31.22
C ASP A 134 -3.57 -16.93 30.42
N PHE A 135 -4.68 -16.64 31.12
CA PHE A 135 -6.01 -16.41 30.56
C PHE A 135 -6.56 -15.09 31.08
N PRO A 136 -5.99 -13.94 30.68
CA PRO A 136 -6.43 -12.65 31.19
C PRO A 136 -7.93 -12.44 30.92
N ALA A 137 -8.61 -11.72 31.82
CA ALA A 137 -9.95 -11.22 31.53
C ALA A 137 -9.91 -10.36 30.26
N PRO A 138 -10.95 -10.40 29.41
CA PRO A 138 -11.10 -9.40 28.36
C PRO A 138 -10.97 -8.02 28.98
N ALA A 139 -10.19 -7.14 28.34
CA ALA A 139 -10.13 -5.75 28.72
C ALA A 139 -11.57 -5.19 28.78
N ALA A 140 -11.82 -4.26 29.70
CA ALA A 140 -13.10 -3.54 29.75
C ALA A 140 -13.43 -3.02 28.34
N PRO A 141 -14.71 -3.01 27.91
CA PRO A 141 -15.07 -2.72 26.53
C PRO A 141 -14.42 -1.42 26.07
N VAL A 142 -13.50 -1.54 25.11
CA VAL A 142 -13.01 -0.42 24.33
C VAL A 142 -14.21 0.12 23.57
N ALA A 143 -14.38 1.43 23.51
CA ALA A 143 -15.44 2.04 22.73
C ALA A 143 -15.37 1.50 21.29
N GLY A 144 -16.42 0.81 20.83
CA GLY A 144 -16.43 0.23 19.49
C GLY A 144 -16.22 1.31 18.44
N THR A 145 -15.49 0.98 17.37
CA THR A 145 -15.33 1.86 16.22
C THR A 145 -16.62 1.83 15.39
N SER A 146 -17.05 2.99 14.91
CA SER A 146 -18.23 3.11 14.07
C SER A 146 -17.96 2.47 12.70
N SER A 147 -18.48 1.26 12.47
CA SER A 147 -18.46 0.62 11.15
C SER A 147 -19.62 1.10 10.29
N THR A 148 -19.40 1.15 8.98
CA THR A 148 -20.39 1.53 7.97
C THR A 148 -20.91 0.29 7.25
N PHE A 149 -22.22 0.24 7.03
CA PHE A 149 -22.90 -0.84 6.34
C PHE A 149 -23.80 -0.24 5.26
N VAL A 150 -23.67 -0.68 4.02
CA VAL A 150 -24.53 -0.25 2.91
C VAL A 150 -25.19 -1.48 2.30
N VAL A 151 -26.51 -1.52 2.32
CA VAL A 151 -27.29 -2.56 1.63
C VAL A 151 -27.80 -1.97 0.33
N ASN A 152 -27.36 -2.48 -0.82
CA ASN A 152 -27.96 -2.11 -2.10
C ASN A 152 -29.12 -3.07 -2.40
N ALA A 153 -30.35 -2.56 -2.37
CA ALA A 153 -31.53 -3.41 -2.53
C ALA A 153 -32.68 -2.72 -3.27
N GLN A 154 -33.53 -3.54 -3.88
CA GLN A 154 -34.83 -3.20 -4.47
C GLN A 154 -35.86 -4.24 -4.07
N GLY A 155 -37.14 -3.99 -4.36
CA GLY A 155 -38.18 -4.96 -4.08
C GLY A 155 -39.35 -4.90 -5.03
N ILE A 156 -40.13 -5.97 -4.96
CA ILE A 156 -41.41 -6.13 -5.64
C ILE A 156 -42.49 -5.89 -4.60
N ALA A 157 -43.34 -4.90 -4.82
CA ALA A 157 -44.46 -4.61 -3.92
C ALA A 157 -45.59 -5.62 -4.14
N ALA A 158 -46.33 -5.98 -3.10
CA ALA A 158 -47.60 -6.69 -3.21
C ALA A 158 -48.67 -5.98 -2.38
N GLY A 159 -49.85 -5.78 -2.97
CA GLY A 159 -50.97 -5.08 -2.32
C GLY A 159 -50.69 -3.60 -2.01
N GLY A 160 -49.78 -2.95 -2.74
CA GLY A 160 -49.36 -1.57 -2.49
C GLY A 160 -48.31 -1.41 -1.37
N THR A 161 -47.85 -2.50 -0.77
CA THR A 161 -46.82 -2.49 0.28
C THR A 161 -45.51 -3.07 -0.25
N ASN A 162 -44.44 -2.30 -0.05
CA ASN A 162 -43.06 -2.64 -0.42
C ASN A 162 -42.41 -3.65 0.55
N ALA A 163 -41.39 -4.36 0.08
CA ALA A 163 -40.58 -5.22 0.93
C ALA A 163 -39.82 -4.41 1.98
N HIS A 164 -39.73 -4.95 3.20
CA HIS A 164 -39.07 -4.36 4.35
C HIS A 164 -37.98 -5.30 4.85
N PHE A 165 -36.85 -4.76 5.29
CA PHE A 165 -35.78 -5.55 5.89
C PHE A 165 -35.23 -4.91 7.17
N ASN A 166 -34.78 -5.75 8.09
CA ASN A 166 -33.91 -5.35 9.19
C ASN A 166 -32.45 -5.62 8.83
N LEU A 167 -31.54 -4.70 9.15
CA LEU A 167 -30.11 -4.96 9.19
C LEU A 167 -29.74 -5.35 10.62
N LEU A 168 -29.12 -6.52 10.79
CA LEU A 168 -28.54 -6.97 12.04
C LEU A 168 -27.04 -7.19 11.90
N VAL A 169 -26.30 -6.95 12.98
CA VAL A 169 -24.91 -7.37 13.12
C VAL A 169 -24.80 -8.24 14.38
N ASP A 170 -24.30 -9.45 14.21
CA ASP A 170 -24.26 -10.50 15.24
C ASP A 170 -25.61 -10.71 15.95
N GLY A 171 -26.70 -10.72 15.17
CA GLY A 171 -28.06 -10.88 15.66
C GLY A 171 -28.66 -9.64 16.34
N LYS A 172 -27.94 -8.52 16.43
CA LYS A 172 -28.45 -7.26 16.98
C LYS A 172 -28.91 -6.34 15.87
N LYS A 173 -30.16 -5.89 15.90
CA LYS A 173 -30.70 -4.93 14.93
C LYS A 173 -29.95 -3.60 15.04
N VAL A 174 -29.38 -3.15 13.92
CA VAL A 174 -28.65 -1.88 13.79
C VAL A 174 -29.38 -0.88 12.88
N GLY A 175 -30.32 -1.35 12.06
CA GLY A 175 -31.12 -0.50 11.17
C GLY A 175 -32.24 -1.26 10.46
N GLU A 176 -33.02 -0.56 9.65
CA GLU A 176 -34.07 -1.14 8.81
C GLU A 176 -34.33 -0.30 7.55
N GLY A 177 -34.94 -0.89 6.54
CA GLY A 177 -35.24 -0.21 5.28
C GLY A 177 -36.46 -0.80 4.56
N THR A 178 -37.23 0.07 3.90
CA THR A 178 -38.32 -0.34 2.99
C THR A 178 -37.90 -0.09 1.54
N VAL A 179 -37.94 -1.13 0.70
CA VAL A 179 -37.37 -1.11 -0.64
C VAL A 179 -38.38 -0.78 -1.75
N GLY A 180 -38.03 0.20 -2.59
CA GLY A 180 -38.79 0.52 -3.80
C GLY A 180 -38.41 -0.36 -4.99
N THR A 181 -39.02 -0.10 -6.15
CA THR A 181 -38.81 -0.88 -7.38
C THR A 181 -37.45 -0.67 -8.05
N ALA A 182 -36.72 0.38 -7.68
CA ALA A 182 -35.37 0.66 -8.18
C ALA A 182 -34.33 0.38 -7.10
N ALA A 183 -33.23 -0.25 -7.49
CA ALA A 183 -32.09 -0.50 -6.62
C ALA A 183 -31.53 0.82 -6.10
N LYS A 184 -31.36 0.90 -4.78
CA LYS A 184 -30.70 2.01 -4.11
C LYS A 184 -29.94 1.53 -2.88
N ASP A 185 -29.02 2.37 -2.43
CA ASP A 185 -28.24 2.15 -1.22
C ASP A 185 -29.02 2.58 0.03
N TYR A 186 -28.98 1.73 1.05
CA TYR A 186 -29.44 2.01 2.40
C TYR A 186 -28.22 1.93 3.32
N SER A 187 -27.79 3.08 3.82
CA SER A 187 -26.58 3.20 4.64
C SER A 187 -26.91 3.24 6.12
N PHE A 188 -26.13 2.51 6.91
CA PHE A 188 -26.24 2.38 8.35
C PHE A 188 -24.86 2.48 8.98
N THR A 189 -24.82 2.86 10.26
CA THR A 189 -23.60 2.81 11.07
C THR A 189 -23.88 2.04 12.36
N ALA A 190 -22.90 1.26 12.82
CA ALA A 190 -22.96 0.58 14.09
C ALA A 190 -21.57 0.42 14.70
N ASN A 191 -21.49 0.55 16.03
CA ASN A 191 -20.27 0.26 16.75
C ASN A 191 -20.15 -1.26 16.94
N VAL A 192 -19.15 -1.85 16.30
CA VAL A 192 -18.84 -3.29 16.38
C VAL A 192 -17.41 -3.47 16.86
N ALA A 193 -17.05 -4.67 17.30
CA ALA A 193 -15.72 -4.92 17.84
C ALA A 193 -14.71 -4.99 16.68
N PRO A 194 -13.75 -4.08 16.59
CA PRO A 194 -12.83 -4.15 15.46
C PRO A 194 -11.91 -5.38 15.56
N ASP A 195 -11.30 -5.76 14.43
CA ASP A 195 -10.45 -6.95 14.25
C ASP A 195 -11.10 -8.29 14.53
N GLN A 196 -12.43 -8.34 14.50
CA GLN A 196 -13.20 -9.56 14.69
C GLN A 196 -14.07 -9.84 13.49
N ALA A 197 -14.29 -11.12 13.22
CA ALA A 197 -15.30 -11.52 12.26
C ALA A 197 -16.69 -11.21 12.84
N HIS A 198 -17.57 -10.68 12.02
CA HIS A 198 -18.97 -10.43 12.40
C HIS A 198 -19.92 -10.96 11.34
N LYS A 199 -21.12 -11.33 11.78
CA LYS A 199 -22.21 -11.70 10.87
C LYS A 199 -23.04 -10.47 10.54
N VAL A 200 -23.06 -10.08 9.27
CA VAL A 200 -23.95 -9.00 8.78
C VAL A 200 -25.17 -9.63 8.13
N GLN A 201 -26.35 -9.28 8.61
CA GLN A 201 -27.58 -10.04 8.38
C GLN A 201 -28.68 -9.13 7.86
N ILE A 202 -29.22 -9.46 6.69
CA ILE A 202 -30.31 -8.72 6.05
C ILE A 202 -31.56 -9.60 6.18
N GLN A 203 -32.39 -9.28 7.15
CA GLN A 203 -33.59 -10.04 7.46
C GLN A 203 -34.79 -9.46 6.73
N TYR A 204 -35.28 -10.18 5.73
CA TYR A 204 -36.55 -9.91 5.06
C TYR A 204 -37.69 -10.43 5.96
N ASP A 205 -38.56 -9.53 6.44
CA ASP A 205 -39.48 -9.82 7.55
C ASP A 205 -40.97 -9.61 7.25
N ASN A 206 -41.30 -9.10 6.07
CA ASN A 206 -42.68 -8.78 5.70
C ASN A 206 -43.14 -9.47 4.41
N ASP A 207 -42.65 -10.67 4.12
CA ASP A 207 -43.12 -11.47 2.99
C ASP A 207 -44.64 -11.71 3.00
N ALA A 208 -45.27 -11.59 1.83
CA ALA A 208 -46.69 -11.87 1.63
C ALA A 208 -47.07 -11.94 0.14
N VAL A 209 -47.89 -12.93 -0.20
CA VAL A 209 -48.58 -12.98 -1.51
C VAL A 209 -49.94 -12.29 -1.39
N VAL A 210 -50.15 -11.21 -2.16
CA VAL A 210 -51.42 -10.47 -2.20
C VAL A 210 -51.95 -10.45 -3.62
N ASN A 211 -53.18 -10.95 -3.82
CA ASN A 211 -53.84 -11.05 -5.13
C ASN A 211 -52.99 -11.76 -6.21
N GLY A 212 -52.22 -12.77 -5.80
CA GLY A 212 -51.35 -13.55 -6.69
C GLY A 212 -50.02 -12.88 -7.04
N GLN A 213 -49.74 -11.68 -6.53
CA GLN A 213 -48.43 -11.04 -6.62
C GLN A 213 -47.65 -11.29 -5.34
N ASP A 214 -46.41 -11.75 -5.49
CA ASP A 214 -45.50 -11.99 -4.38
C ASP A 214 -44.73 -10.72 -4.01
N ARG A 215 -44.61 -10.45 -2.71
CA ARG A 215 -43.73 -9.38 -2.23
C ARG A 215 -42.35 -9.98 -2.11
N SER A 216 -41.33 -9.33 -2.65
CA SER A 216 -39.99 -9.91 -2.62
C SER A 216 -38.94 -8.84 -2.40
N LEU A 217 -37.91 -9.19 -1.64
CA LEU A 217 -36.71 -8.38 -1.46
C LEU A 217 -35.63 -8.88 -2.43
N ILE A 218 -34.94 -7.96 -3.10
CA ILE A 218 -33.82 -8.25 -3.98
C ILE A 218 -32.62 -7.48 -3.44
N VAL A 219 -31.64 -8.21 -2.90
CA VAL A 219 -30.38 -7.65 -2.41
C VAL A 219 -29.32 -7.87 -3.48
N ASN A 220 -28.70 -6.79 -3.96
CA ASN A 220 -27.66 -6.88 -4.98
C ASN A 220 -26.29 -7.09 -4.32
N LYS A 221 -25.97 -6.25 -3.33
CA LYS A 221 -24.72 -6.30 -2.57
C LYS A 221 -24.87 -5.72 -1.17
N VAL A 222 -23.94 -6.12 -0.31
CA VAL A 222 -23.73 -5.56 1.03
C VAL A 222 -22.30 -5.03 1.07
N THR A 223 -22.12 -3.76 1.42
CA THR A 223 -20.80 -3.15 1.59
C THR A 223 -20.55 -2.90 3.07
N ILE A 224 -19.43 -3.40 3.59
CA ILE A 224 -19.02 -3.25 5.00
C ILE A 224 -17.68 -2.54 4.99
N ASN A 225 -17.61 -1.34 5.58
CA ASN A 225 -16.38 -0.53 5.61
C ASN A 225 -15.69 -0.42 4.25
N GLY A 226 -16.47 -0.17 3.18
CA GLY A 226 -15.99 -0.05 1.81
C GLY A 226 -15.82 -1.38 1.05
N LYS A 227 -15.73 -2.53 1.74
CA LYS A 227 -15.62 -3.86 1.09
C LYS A 227 -16.99 -4.38 0.67
N SER A 228 -17.19 -4.59 -0.62
CA SER A 228 -18.46 -5.05 -1.18
C SER A 228 -18.51 -6.57 -1.29
N VAL A 229 -19.63 -7.16 -0.89
CA VAL A 229 -19.96 -8.58 -1.00
C VAL A 229 -21.25 -8.70 -1.80
N ALA A 230 -21.23 -9.40 -2.93
CA ALA A 230 -22.45 -9.67 -3.69
C ALA A 230 -23.31 -10.67 -2.92
N ALA A 231 -24.64 -10.58 -3.05
CA ALA A 231 -25.55 -11.49 -2.36
C ALA A 231 -25.39 -12.97 -2.76
N THR A 232 -24.62 -13.25 -3.82
CA THR A 232 -24.31 -14.59 -4.36
C THR A 232 -22.89 -15.07 -4.05
N ASP A 233 -22.07 -14.28 -3.35
CA ASP A 233 -20.69 -14.65 -3.04
C ASP A 233 -20.61 -15.86 -2.11
N SER A 234 -19.46 -16.55 -2.11
CA SER A 234 -19.23 -17.79 -1.38
C SER A 234 -19.35 -17.66 0.14
N ILE A 235 -19.15 -16.45 0.68
CA ILE A 235 -19.29 -16.11 2.11
C ILE A 235 -20.72 -15.73 2.50
N VAL A 236 -21.67 -15.79 1.56
CA VAL A 236 -23.07 -15.43 1.79
C VAL A 236 -23.95 -16.67 1.82
N THR A 237 -24.80 -16.76 2.83
CA THR A 237 -25.84 -17.77 2.95
C THR A 237 -27.22 -17.14 3.10
N TYR A 238 -28.27 -17.88 2.80
CA TYR A 238 -29.64 -17.45 3.00
C TYR A 238 -30.38 -18.49 3.83
N ASP A 239 -30.74 -18.12 5.07
CA ASP A 239 -31.53 -18.95 5.97
C ASP A 239 -33.02 -18.64 5.75
N LYS A 240 -33.75 -19.59 5.17
CA LYS A 240 -35.16 -19.40 4.81
C LYS A 240 -36.03 -19.53 6.06
N GLY A 241 -36.87 -18.53 6.30
CA GLY A 241 -37.76 -18.49 7.45
C GLY A 241 -37.09 -17.87 8.68
N ALA A 242 -37.09 -18.62 9.79
CA ALA A 242 -36.45 -18.16 11.03
C ALA A 242 -34.93 -18.25 10.89
N LEU A 243 -34.21 -17.26 11.43
CA LEU A 243 -32.75 -17.32 11.56
C LEU A 243 -32.37 -18.35 12.65
N ASP A 244 -32.39 -19.63 12.29
CA ASP A 244 -32.17 -20.77 13.19
C ASP A 244 -31.16 -21.80 12.67
N GLY A 245 -30.62 -21.57 11.47
CA GLY A 245 -29.57 -22.36 10.83
C GLY A 245 -30.06 -23.69 10.25
N LYS A 246 -31.37 -23.93 10.14
CA LYS A 246 -31.89 -25.22 9.67
C LYS A 246 -32.11 -25.29 8.17
N ASP A 247 -32.55 -24.20 7.53
CA ASP A 247 -32.96 -24.19 6.12
C ASP A 247 -32.06 -23.24 5.30
N VAL A 248 -30.75 -23.42 5.51
CA VAL A 248 -29.69 -22.60 4.95
C VAL A 248 -29.34 -23.05 3.54
N VAL A 249 -29.49 -22.15 2.57
CA VAL A 249 -29.02 -22.32 1.20
C VAL A 249 -27.88 -21.36 0.87
N LYS A 250 -27.21 -21.54 -0.27
CA LYS A 250 -26.23 -20.58 -0.77
C LYS A 250 -26.87 -19.20 -0.97
N GLY A 251 -26.08 -18.15 -0.77
CA GLY A 251 -26.49 -16.78 -1.00
C GLY A 251 -27.12 -16.59 -2.38
N GLN A 252 -28.19 -15.81 -2.41
CA GLN A 252 -28.91 -15.48 -3.63
C GLN A 252 -29.45 -14.05 -3.51
N SER A 253 -29.57 -13.37 -4.65
CA SER A 253 -30.06 -11.99 -4.67
C SER A 253 -31.56 -11.88 -4.36
N GLY A 254 -32.37 -12.80 -4.90
CA GLY A 254 -33.82 -12.80 -4.68
C GLY A 254 -34.21 -13.52 -3.39
N LEU A 255 -34.79 -12.80 -2.44
CA LEU A 255 -35.40 -13.33 -1.23
C LEU A 255 -36.92 -13.35 -1.42
N TRP A 256 -37.42 -14.51 -1.85
CA TRP A 256 -38.82 -14.76 -2.19
C TRP A 256 -39.69 -15.14 -0.99
N TRP A 257 -39.07 -15.35 0.18
CA TRP A 257 -39.77 -15.68 1.42
C TRP A 257 -39.13 -14.91 2.57
N ASN A 258 -39.86 -14.78 3.68
CA ASN A 258 -39.22 -14.34 4.92
C ASN A 258 -37.97 -15.18 5.19
N GLY A 259 -36.90 -14.52 5.62
CA GLY A 259 -35.60 -15.18 5.80
C GLY A 259 -34.48 -14.16 5.94
N THR A 260 -33.28 -14.65 6.21
CA THR A 260 -32.13 -13.79 6.50
C THR A 260 -30.97 -14.13 5.58
N LEU A 261 -30.55 -13.16 4.77
CA LEU A 261 -29.30 -13.24 4.05
C LEU A 261 -28.17 -12.91 5.03
N VAL A 262 -27.23 -13.84 5.21
CA VAL A 262 -26.13 -13.74 6.18
C VAL A 262 -24.82 -13.65 5.43
N VAL A 263 -24.09 -12.55 5.64
CA VAL A 263 -22.70 -12.40 5.22
C VAL A 263 -21.83 -12.80 6.41
N ASP A 264 -21.08 -13.90 6.27
CA ASP A 264 -20.06 -14.31 7.23
C ASP A 264 -18.77 -13.51 6.95
N ALA A 265 -18.76 -12.24 7.34
CA ALA A 265 -17.67 -11.32 7.09
C ALA A 265 -16.51 -11.56 8.08
N ASP A 266 -15.36 -11.97 7.55
CA ASP A 266 -14.17 -12.22 8.36
C ASP A 266 -13.60 -10.94 8.98
N LYS A 267 -12.60 -11.09 9.86
CA LYS A 267 -11.97 -9.95 10.55
C LYS A 267 -11.42 -8.88 9.61
N SER A 268 -11.11 -9.21 8.34
CA SER A 268 -10.59 -8.23 7.39
C SER A 268 -11.65 -7.19 7.01
N PHE A 269 -12.95 -7.45 7.19
CA PHE A 269 -14.04 -6.49 6.97
C PHE A 269 -14.16 -5.47 8.11
N PHE A 270 -13.59 -5.77 9.27
CA PHE A 270 -13.74 -5.00 10.50
C PHE A 270 -12.42 -4.70 11.17
N ALA A 271 -11.30 -4.90 10.48
CA ALA A 271 -10.00 -4.69 11.04
C ALA A 271 -9.92 -3.27 11.64
N THR A 272 -9.42 -3.11 12.88
CA THR A 272 -8.74 -1.84 13.13
C THR A 272 -7.62 -1.88 12.12
N GLY A 273 -7.60 -0.92 11.20
CA GLY A 273 -6.46 -0.87 10.30
C GLY A 273 -5.22 -0.84 11.18
N GLY A 274 -4.40 -1.90 11.13
CA GLY A 274 -2.97 -1.68 10.97
C GLY A 274 -2.91 -0.70 9.83
N SER A 275 -2.50 0.53 10.18
CA SER A 275 -2.68 1.77 9.44
C SER A 275 -2.87 1.60 7.93
N THR A 276 -4.07 1.22 7.48
CA THR A 276 -4.67 2.00 6.40
C THR A 276 -5.02 3.27 7.13
N PRO A 277 -4.41 4.40 6.76
CA PRO A 277 -4.85 5.67 7.29
C PRO A 277 -6.36 5.64 7.18
N THR A 278 -7.06 6.06 8.25
CA THR A 278 -8.33 6.74 7.97
C THR A 278 -8.05 7.60 6.75
N PRO A 279 -8.76 7.50 5.60
CA PRO A 279 -8.55 8.45 4.54
C PRO A 279 -8.62 9.78 5.26
N ALA A 280 -7.49 10.48 5.39
CA ALA A 280 -7.50 11.82 5.93
C ALA A 280 -8.62 12.45 5.13
N PRO A 281 -9.68 13.01 5.78
CA PRO A 281 -10.87 13.46 5.07
C PRO A 281 -10.36 14.20 3.86
N ASN A 282 -10.59 13.62 2.66
CA ASN A 282 -9.88 13.96 1.43
C ASN A 282 -9.72 15.48 1.45
N PRO A 283 -8.50 16.05 1.58
CA PRO A 283 -8.31 17.42 2.04
C PRO A 283 -9.30 18.26 1.27
N THR A 284 -10.36 18.73 1.96
CA THR A 284 -11.51 19.25 1.24
C THR A 284 -10.99 20.54 0.65
N PRO A 285 -10.79 20.62 -0.67
CA PRO A 285 -10.03 21.73 -1.23
C PRO A 285 -10.72 22.99 -0.77
N THR A 286 -9.99 23.84 -0.04
CA THR A 286 -10.55 25.11 0.43
C THR A 286 -11.07 25.81 -0.82
N PRO A 287 -12.39 26.07 -0.92
CA PRO A 287 -12.99 26.55 -2.16
C PRO A 287 -12.30 27.85 -2.57
N SER A 288 -12.01 27.99 -3.86
CA SER A 288 -11.44 29.23 -4.37
C SER A 288 -12.39 30.38 -4.01
N PRO A 289 -11.88 31.52 -3.53
CA PRO A 289 -12.72 32.64 -3.14
C PRO A 289 -13.57 33.09 -4.33
N ALA A 290 -14.84 33.43 -4.05
CA ALA A 290 -15.77 33.93 -5.05
C ALA A 290 -15.19 35.16 -5.78
N PRO A 291 -15.52 35.38 -7.07
CA PRO A 291 -14.96 36.49 -7.84
C PRO A 291 -15.15 37.84 -7.15
N THR A 292 -14.05 38.57 -6.92
CA THR A 292 -14.06 39.89 -6.25
C THR A 292 -13.74 41.05 -7.20
N GLY A 293 -13.37 40.77 -8.46
CA GLY A 293 -13.00 41.75 -9.46
C GLY A 293 -13.31 41.30 -10.89
N PRO A 294 -12.94 42.10 -11.91
CA PRO A 294 -13.07 41.74 -13.32
C PRO A 294 -12.39 40.39 -13.62
N ALA A 295 -13.08 39.50 -14.32
CA ALA A 295 -12.59 38.18 -14.67
C ALA A 295 -13.18 37.70 -16.00
N PHE A 296 -12.51 36.74 -16.63
CA PHE A 296 -13.12 35.89 -17.64
C PHE A 296 -13.70 34.62 -17.01
N PHE A 297 -14.63 34.01 -17.71
CA PHE A 297 -15.30 32.78 -17.27
C PHE A 297 -15.24 31.72 -18.36
N VAL A 298 -15.07 30.47 -17.95
CA VAL A 298 -15.14 29.29 -18.80
C VAL A 298 -16.25 28.38 -18.30
N ALA A 299 -17.14 27.90 -19.18
CA ALA A 299 -18.26 27.01 -18.83
C ALA A 299 -18.54 25.99 -19.93
N THR A 300 -19.11 24.83 -19.57
CA THR A 300 -19.52 23.78 -20.52
C THR A 300 -20.61 24.22 -21.50
N ASN A 301 -21.39 25.24 -21.13
CA ASN A 301 -22.37 25.92 -21.99
C ASN A 301 -21.83 27.22 -22.62
N GLY A 302 -20.51 27.42 -22.61
CA GLY A 302 -19.84 28.58 -23.15
C GLY A 302 -19.67 28.56 -24.67
N ASN A 303 -19.17 29.67 -25.21
CA ASN A 303 -18.84 29.81 -26.63
C ASN A 303 -17.60 30.68 -26.79
N ASP A 304 -16.58 30.18 -27.50
CA ASP A 304 -15.30 30.91 -27.64
C ASP A 304 -15.41 32.23 -28.40
N LYS A 305 -16.53 32.46 -29.12
CA LYS A 305 -16.86 33.73 -29.77
C LYS A 305 -17.46 34.78 -28.84
N TRP A 306 -17.91 34.41 -27.64
CA TRP A 306 -18.45 35.36 -26.65
C TRP A 306 -17.32 36.14 -25.98
N SER A 307 -17.66 37.21 -25.25
CA SER A 307 -16.69 38.05 -24.56
C SER A 307 -15.95 37.28 -23.46
N GLY A 308 -16.61 36.31 -22.83
CA GLY A 308 -16.11 35.61 -21.65
C GLY A 308 -16.30 36.39 -20.35
N LYS A 309 -16.85 37.61 -20.37
CA LYS A 309 -16.96 38.48 -19.17
C LYS A 309 -18.17 38.19 -18.29
N LEU A 310 -19.04 37.27 -18.70
CA LEU A 310 -20.23 36.86 -17.96
C LEU A 310 -20.08 35.42 -17.46
N ALA A 311 -20.40 35.19 -16.18
CA ALA A 311 -20.31 33.87 -15.56
C ALA A 311 -21.36 32.86 -16.07
N ALA A 312 -22.36 33.33 -16.81
CA ALA A 312 -23.40 32.53 -17.46
C ALA A 312 -23.83 33.21 -18.77
N PRO A 313 -24.39 32.46 -19.74
CA PRO A 313 -24.96 33.06 -20.94
C PRO A 313 -26.02 34.12 -20.60
N ASN A 314 -26.01 35.23 -21.34
CA ASN A 314 -27.08 36.22 -21.23
C ASN A 314 -28.40 35.64 -21.78
N ALA A 315 -29.54 36.26 -21.41
CA ALA A 315 -30.86 35.74 -21.76
C ALA A 315 -31.09 35.57 -23.28
N ASN A 316 -30.38 36.35 -24.11
CA ASN A 316 -30.50 36.31 -25.56
C ASN A 316 -29.52 35.32 -26.22
N GLY A 317 -28.63 34.67 -25.47
CA GLY A 317 -27.59 33.77 -25.99
C GLY A 317 -26.56 34.46 -26.88
N THR A 318 -26.38 35.77 -26.74
CA THR A 318 -25.46 36.56 -27.59
C THR A 318 -24.10 36.81 -26.95
N ASP A 319 -24.00 36.61 -25.63
CA ASP A 319 -22.77 36.72 -24.87
C ASP A 319 -22.81 35.81 -23.63
N GLY A 320 -21.65 35.52 -23.04
CA GLY A 320 -21.52 34.53 -21.97
C GLY A 320 -20.07 34.13 -21.70
N PRO A 321 -19.85 33.01 -21.00
CA PRO A 321 -18.51 32.46 -20.75
C PRO A 321 -17.87 31.89 -22.03
N LYS A 322 -16.54 31.82 -22.07
CA LYS A 322 -15.79 31.05 -23.06
C LYS A 322 -16.07 29.55 -22.91
N ALA A 323 -15.86 28.78 -23.96
CA ALA A 323 -15.97 27.31 -23.91
C ALA A 323 -14.64 26.66 -23.49
N THR A 324 -13.49 27.26 -23.83
CA THR A 324 -12.17 26.66 -23.61
C THR A 324 -11.22 27.55 -22.79
N LEU A 325 -10.27 26.92 -22.09
CA LEU A 325 -9.17 27.63 -21.41
C LEU A 325 -8.30 28.41 -22.40
N THR A 326 -8.08 27.87 -23.59
CA THR A 326 -7.31 28.53 -24.66
C THR A 326 -7.94 29.86 -25.07
N ALA A 327 -9.26 29.89 -25.27
CA ALA A 327 -9.95 31.14 -25.60
C ALA A 327 -9.99 32.14 -24.44
N ALA A 328 -9.96 31.67 -23.19
CA ALA A 328 -9.84 32.54 -22.02
C ALA A 328 -8.43 33.13 -21.88
N ARG A 329 -7.37 32.34 -22.09
CA ARG A 329 -5.99 32.83 -22.22
C ARG A 329 -5.88 33.91 -23.29
N ASP A 330 -6.41 33.65 -24.47
CA ASP A 330 -6.35 34.62 -25.57
C ASP A 330 -7.13 35.90 -25.25
N ALA A 331 -8.21 35.81 -24.46
CA ALA A 331 -8.94 36.97 -23.98
C ALA A 331 -8.15 37.79 -22.93
N MET A 332 -7.43 37.13 -22.01
CA MET A 332 -6.52 37.80 -21.06
C MET A 332 -5.36 38.50 -21.79
N ARG A 333 -4.79 37.87 -22.82
CA ARG A 333 -3.77 38.51 -23.67
C ARG A 333 -4.29 39.76 -24.39
N ALA A 334 -5.58 39.77 -24.75
CA ALA A 334 -6.21 40.90 -25.43
C ALA A 334 -6.66 42.02 -24.48
N ASP A 335 -6.92 41.73 -23.20
CA ASP A 335 -7.31 42.70 -22.18
C ASP A 335 -6.39 42.58 -20.95
N PRO A 336 -5.24 43.31 -20.94
CA PRO A 336 -4.23 43.18 -19.90
C PRO A 336 -4.67 43.68 -18.52
N ASN A 337 -5.90 44.20 -18.39
CA ASN A 337 -6.48 44.58 -17.09
C ASN A 337 -7.19 43.41 -16.39
N ILE A 338 -7.32 42.26 -17.06
CA ILE A 338 -7.95 41.06 -16.52
C ILE A 338 -6.96 39.89 -16.63
N ASP A 339 -6.48 39.43 -15.49
CA ASP A 339 -5.50 38.35 -15.35
C ASP A 339 -6.10 37.09 -14.69
N VAL A 340 -7.41 37.10 -14.40
CA VAL A 340 -8.10 35.96 -13.76
C VAL A 340 -9.15 35.36 -14.68
N THR A 341 -9.14 34.03 -14.77
CA THR A 341 -10.21 33.22 -15.35
C THR A 341 -10.80 32.29 -14.29
N TYR A 342 -12.12 32.35 -14.10
CA TYR A 342 -12.87 31.39 -13.30
C TYR A 342 -13.52 30.31 -14.15
N VAL A 343 -13.40 29.06 -13.75
CA VAL A 343 -13.93 27.90 -14.49
C VAL A 343 -15.12 27.31 -13.75
N ARG A 344 -16.26 27.22 -14.42
CA ARG A 344 -17.48 26.60 -13.89
C ARG A 344 -17.33 25.07 -13.82
N GLY A 345 -18.14 24.42 -13.00
CA GLY A 345 -18.15 22.97 -12.87
C GLY A 345 -18.64 22.25 -14.12
N GLY A 346 -18.10 21.06 -14.36
CA GLY A 346 -18.48 20.20 -15.48
C GLY A 346 -17.29 19.50 -16.13
N ASP A 347 -17.59 18.61 -17.07
CA ASP A 347 -16.61 17.85 -17.84
C ASP A 347 -16.17 18.64 -19.10
N TYR A 348 -14.86 18.78 -19.29
CA TYR A 348 -14.23 19.48 -20.41
C TYR A 348 -13.28 18.56 -21.15
N THR A 349 -13.62 18.19 -22.38
CA THR A 349 -12.75 17.43 -23.27
C THR A 349 -11.71 18.34 -23.92
N MET A 350 -10.43 18.13 -23.63
CA MET A 350 -9.32 18.88 -24.21
C MET A 350 -8.90 18.30 -25.56
N LYS A 351 -9.02 19.10 -26.62
CA LYS A 351 -8.49 18.74 -27.95
C LYS A 351 -6.99 18.97 -28.06
N ASP A 352 -6.50 19.99 -27.37
CA ASP A 352 -5.12 20.44 -27.34
C ASP A 352 -4.76 20.90 -25.93
N MET A 353 -3.47 20.89 -25.61
CA MET A 353 -2.96 21.39 -24.35
C MET A 353 -3.22 22.90 -24.19
N LEU A 354 -3.39 23.38 -22.95
CA LEU A 354 -3.25 24.80 -22.65
C LEU A 354 -1.76 25.14 -22.56
N TRP A 355 -1.26 25.93 -23.50
CA TRP A 355 0.11 26.45 -23.45
C TRP A 355 0.15 27.87 -22.90
N LEU A 356 1.01 28.11 -21.90
CA LEU A 356 1.26 29.42 -21.30
C LEU A 356 2.72 29.83 -21.53
N ASP A 357 2.93 31.00 -22.11
CA ASP A 357 4.26 31.56 -22.37
C ASP A 357 4.50 32.85 -21.56
N GLY A 358 5.62 33.53 -21.84
CA GLY A 358 5.98 34.78 -21.14
C GLY A 358 4.90 35.86 -21.13
N GLN A 359 4.01 35.89 -22.12
CA GLN A 359 2.88 36.84 -22.18
C GLN A 359 1.80 36.55 -21.14
N ASP A 360 1.74 35.33 -20.63
CA ASP A 360 0.76 34.89 -19.64
C ASP A 360 1.29 35.04 -18.21
N SER A 361 2.32 35.86 -18.01
CA SER A 361 2.87 36.07 -16.67
C SER A 361 1.87 36.81 -15.77
N GLY A 362 1.67 36.31 -14.55
CA GLY A 362 0.73 36.86 -13.57
C GLY A 362 -0.70 36.32 -13.67
N VAL A 363 -1.02 35.49 -14.67
CA VAL A 363 -2.40 35.00 -14.84
C VAL A 363 -2.78 33.93 -13.81
N ARG A 364 -4.06 33.85 -13.52
CA ARG A 364 -4.67 32.86 -12.63
C ARG A 364 -5.85 32.15 -13.32
N PHE A 365 -5.80 30.83 -13.36
CA PHE A 365 -6.94 29.98 -13.69
C PHE A 365 -7.43 29.30 -12.41
N ALA A 366 -8.67 29.56 -12.02
CA ALA A 366 -9.24 29.05 -10.78
C ALA A 366 -10.62 28.44 -10.99
N ALA A 367 -11.00 27.44 -10.20
CA ALA A 367 -12.39 27.00 -10.12
C ALA A 367 -13.32 28.13 -9.61
N TYR A 368 -14.57 28.13 -10.08
CA TYR A 368 -15.59 29.08 -9.64
C TYR A 368 -16.17 28.66 -8.29
N GLY A 369 -15.68 29.27 -7.20
CA GLY A 369 -16.15 28.94 -5.85
C GLY A 369 -15.80 27.51 -5.45
N SER A 370 -16.83 26.72 -5.12
CA SER A 370 -16.71 25.29 -4.80
C SER A 370 -17.07 24.36 -5.96
N GLU A 371 -17.26 24.91 -7.18
CA GLU A 371 -17.54 24.09 -8.36
C GLU A 371 -16.30 23.27 -8.76
N LYS A 372 -16.53 22.11 -9.39
CA LYS A 372 -15.46 21.16 -9.76
C LYS A 372 -15.35 21.03 -11.29
N PRO A 373 -14.48 21.81 -11.94
CA PRO A 373 -14.17 21.64 -13.36
C PRO A 373 -13.24 20.44 -13.57
N VAL A 374 -13.63 19.52 -14.47
CA VAL A 374 -12.86 18.32 -14.81
C VAL A 374 -12.36 18.41 -16.24
N PHE A 375 -11.05 18.44 -16.43
CA PHE A 375 -10.41 18.48 -17.74
C PHE A 375 -9.86 17.12 -18.12
N HIS A 376 -10.43 16.52 -19.15
CA HIS A 376 -10.00 15.25 -19.71
C HIS A 376 -8.99 15.49 -20.82
N GLY A 377 -7.82 14.86 -20.76
CA GLY A 377 -6.75 14.89 -21.77
C GLY A 377 -7.08 14.08 -23.03
N GLY A 378 -8.36 13.85 -23.31
CA GLY A 378 -8.82 12.96 -24.35
C GLY A 378 -10.32 13.05 -24.60
N SER A 379 -10.80 12.22 -25.53
CA SER A 379 -12.17 12.27 -26.02
C SER A 379 -13.06 11.22 -25.37
N LEU A 380 -14.30 11.58 -25.05
CA LEU A 380 -15.36 10.62 -24.72
C LEU A 380 -15.62 9.73 -25.94
N VAL A 381 -15.74 8.42 -25.71
CA VAL A 381 -16.03 7.41 -26.72
C VAL A 381 -17.41 6.82 -26.45
N ASP A 382 -18.36 7.07 -27.34
CA ASP A 382 -19.78 6.71 -27.16
C ASP A 382 -20.36 5.86 -28.31
N ASN A 383 -19.62 5.70 -29.42
CA ASN A 383 -20.07 5.03 -30.64
C ASN A 383 -19.64 3.55 -30.70
N TRP A 384 -19.82 2.83 -29.59
CA TRP A 384 -19.40 1.43 -29.45
C TRP A 384 -20.23 0.46 -30.29
N VAL A 385 -19.55 -0.48 -30.94
CA VAL A 385 -20.12 -1.59 -31.69
C VAL A 385 -19.67 -2.91 -31.07
N SER A 386 -20.61 -3.74 -30.65
CA SER A 386 -20.29 -5.08 -30.15
C SER A 386 -19.69 -5.95 -31.27
N ARG A 387 -18.63 -6.67 -30.93
CA ARG A 387 -17.97 -7.67 -31.78
C ARG A 387 -18.24 -9.10 -31.31
N GLY A 388 -19.11 -9.29 -30.31
CA GLY A 388 -19.36 -10.56 -29.65
C GLY A 388 -18.32 -10.90 -28.56
N ASN A 389 -18.63 -11.88 -27.71
CA ASN A 389 -17.73 -12.35 -26.63
C ASN A 389 -17.20 -11.25 -25.70
N GLY A 390 -18.03 -10.25 -25.38
CA GLY A 390 -17.66 -9.13 -24.51
C GLY A 390 -16.70 -8.12 -25.15
N LEU A 391 -16.30 -8.29 -26.41
CA LEU A 391 -15.46 -7.33 -27.13
C LEU A 391 -16.30 -6.25 -27.80
N TYR A 392 -15.85 -5.00 -27.69
CA TYR A 392 -16.41 -3.85 -28.37
C TYR A 392 -15.34 -3.14 -29.19
N SER A 393 -15.77 -2.42 -30.22
CA SER A 393 -14.90 -1.49 -30.93
C SER A 393 -15.60 -0.15 -31.13
N ALA A 394 -14.84 0.94 -31.10
CA ALA A 394 -15.32 2.27 -31.45
C ALA A 394 -14.42 2.90 -32.51
N GLN A 395 -15.03 3.52 -33.52
CA GLN A 395 -14.31 4.23 -34.57
C GLN A 395 -14.06 5.67 -34.12
N LEU A 396 -12.79 6.08 -34.05
CA LEU A 396 -12.49 7.48 -33.75
C LEU A 396 -12.74 8.37 -34.98
N PRO A 397 -13.18 9.63 -34.79
CA PRO A 397 -13.29 10.60 -35.87
C PRO A 397 -12.00 10.72 -36.68
N GLY A 398 -12.12 10.97 -37.99
CA GLY A 398 -10.96 11.17 -38.85
C GLY A 398 -10.10 12.34 -38.38
N GLY A 399 -8.77 12.15 -38.34
CA GLY A 399 -7.83 13.16 -37.84
C GLY A 399 -7.66 13.21 -36.32
N SER A 400 -8.31 12.30 -35.58
CA SER A 400 -8.06 12.14 -34.14
C SER A 400 -6.59 11.83 -33.85
N LYS A 401 -6.08 12.33 -32.73
CA LYS A 401 -4.79 11.90 -32.17
C LYS A 401 -4.90 10.43 -31.75
N GLY A 402 -3.76 9.73 -31.76
CA GLY A 402 -3.70 8.34 -31.30
C GLY A 402 -4.09 8.23 -29.82
N VAL A 403 -4.64 7.07 -29.45
CA VAL A 403 -5.01 6.80 -28.05
C VAL A 403 -3.79 6.35 -27.28
N LEU A 404 -3.56 7.00 -26.15
CA LEU A 404 -2.40 6.82 -25.27
C LEU A 404 -2.79 6.10 -23.98
N ASP A 405 -4.04 6.24 -23.54
CA ASP A 405 -4.62 5.56 -22.39
C ASP A 405 -6.14 5.39 -22.57
N LEU A 406 -6.76 4.54 -21.76
CA LEU A 406 -8.22 4.38 -21.73
C LEU A 406 -8.71 4.31 -20.28
N SER A 407 -9.74 5.08 -19.94
CA SER A 407 -10.44 4.97 -18.66
C SER A 407 -11.92 4.70 -18.85
N MET A 408 -12.54 4.03 -17.87
CA MET A 408 -13.98 3.80 -17.81
C MET A 408 -14.48 4.23 -16.43
N ASP A 409 -15.38 5.21 -16.38
CA ASP A 409 -15.89 5.84 -15.16
C ASP A 409 -14.81 6.37 -14.20
N GLY A 410 -13.66 6.75 -14.75
CA GLY A 410 -12.50 7.21 -13.98
C GLY A 410 -11.54 6.10 -13.58
N ASP A 411 -11.83 4.83 -13.87
CA ASP A 411 -10.88 3.73 -13.64
C ASP A 411 -10.02 3.50 -14.88
N ARG A 412 -8.69 3.57 -14.75
CA ARG A 412 -7.75 3.23 -15.81
C ARG A 412 -7.89 1.76 -16.22
N GLN A 413 -7.96 1.52 -17.52
CA GLN A 413 -8.11 0.20 -18.14
C GLN A 413 -6.75 -0.37 -18.55
N THR A 414 -6.64 -1.69 -18.61
CA THR A 414 -5.37 -2.38 -18.85
C THR A 414 -5.06 -2.43 -20.34
N VAL A 415 -3.89 -1.96 -20.77
CA VAL A 415 -3.45 -2.22 -22.15
C VAL A 415 -3.26 -3.74 -22.31
N ALA A 416 -3.82 -4.30 -23.38
CA ALA A 416 -3.78 -5.74 -23.65
C ALA A 416 -2.36 -6.31 -23.47
N ARG A 417 -2.22 -7.31 -22.59
CA ARG A 417 -0.93 -7.81 -22.11
C ARG A 417 -0.88 -9.32 -21.92
N THR A 418 0.33 -9.88 -21.98
CA THR A 418 0.60 -11.26 -21.57
C THR A 418 1.70 -11.32 -20.51
N PRO A 419 1.46 -12.04 -19.42
CA PRO A 419 0.19 -12.63 -19.01
C PRO A 419 -0.78 -11.52 -18.59
N ASN A 420 -2.07 -11.87 -18.57
CA ASN A 420 -3.12 -10.97 -18.11
C ASN A 420 -2.82 -10.51 -16.67
N ALA A 421 -3.21 -9.28 -16.34
CA ALA A 421 -3.13 -8.80 -14.97
C ALA A 421 -3.93 -9.71 -14.02
N ASP A 422 -3.45 -9.89 -12.80
CA ASP A 422 -4.12 -10.65 -11.76
C ASP A 422 -4.49 -9.72 -10.60
N PRO A 423 -5.73 -9.21 -10.55
CA PRO A 423 -6.17 -8.30 -9.49
C PRO A 423 -6.15 -8.92 -8.09
N SER A 424 -6.14 -10.26 -7.97
CA SER A 424 -6.04 -10.95 -6.68
C SER A 424 -4.60 -11.04 -6.15
N HIS A 425 -3.64 -10.82 -7.05
CA HIS A 425 -2.20 -10.85 -6.80
C HIS A 425 -1.53 -9.67 -7.53
N PRO A 426 -1.80 -8.40 -7.13
CA PRO A 426 -1.39 -7.23 -7.90
C PRO A 426 0.13 -7.03 -7.99
N ILE A 427 0.88 -7.54 -7.00
CA ILE A 427 2.35 -7.42 -6.96
C ILE A 427 3.02 -8.63 -7.61
N ASP A 428 2.61 -9.86 -7.26
CA ASP A 428 3.30 -11.10 -7.65
C ASP A 428 2.64 -11.86 -8.81
N GLY A 429 1.36 -11.60 -9.07
CA GLY A 429 0.57 -12.19 -10.15
C GLY A 429 0.67 -11.41 -11.46
N GLY A 430 0.38 -12.08 -12.57
CA GLY A 430 0.44 -11.45 -13.90
C GLY A 430 1.86 -11.11 -14.39
N TRP A 431 2.92 -11.69 -13.80
CA TRP A 431 4.31 -11.53 -14.26
C TRP A 431 4.92 -12.85 -14.74
N LEU A 432 5.80 -12.78 -15.74
CA LEU A 432 6.70 -13.87 -16.13
C LEU A 432 8.09 -13.65 -15.54
N ILE A 433 8.82 -14.74 -15.30
CA ILE A 433 10.22 -14.69 -14.90
C ILE A 433 11.10 -15.02 -16.10
N ALA A 434 12.10 -14.19 -16.36
CA ALA A 434 13.10 -14.47 -17.37
C ALA A 434 13.94 -15.69 -16.96
N THR A 435 14.34 -16.52 -17.93
CA THR A 435 15.02 -17.80 -17.64
C THR A 435 16.54 -17.65 -17.56
N LYS A 436 17.10 -16.63 -18.22
CA LYS A 436 18.53 -16.37 -18.34
C LYS A 436 18.78 -15.01 -18.99
N ALA A 437 20.00 -14.49 -18.85
CA ALA A 437 20.50 -13.41 -19.71
C ALA A 437 20.68 -13.90 -21.16
N GLY A 438 20.50 -13.00 -22.13
CA GLY A 438 20.87 -13.25 -23.53
C GLY A 438 22.35 -12.98 -23.81
N ALA A 439 22.72 -12.92 -25.10
CA ALA A 439 24.10 -12.69 -25.50
C ALA A 439 24.60 -11.29 -25.09
N ASN A 440 23.70 -10.31 -25.08
CA ASN A 440 23.91 -9.02 -24.43
C ASN A 440 22.89 -8.86 -23.30
N ALA A 441 23.36 -8.94 -22.05
CA ALA A 441 22.52 -8.90 -20.87
C ALA A 441 21.70 -7.61 -20.72
N TYR A 442 22.04 -6.50 -21.37
CA TYR A 442 21.28 -5.24 -21.26
C TYR A 442 20.16 -5.11 -22.29
N THR A 443 20.11 -6.00 -23.28
CA THR A 443 19.14 -5.90 -24.39
C THR A 443 18.46 -7.23 -24.68
N GLN A 444 18.86 -8.33 -24.04
CA GLN A 444 18.36 -9.66 -24.34
C GLN A 444 18.18 -10.50 -23.09
N PHE A 445 17.08 -11.24 -23.04
CA PHE A 445 16.80 -12.21 -22.00
C PHE A 445 15.99 -13.39 -22.54
N GLY A 446 16.11 -14.53 -21.87
CA GLY A 446 15.38 -15.74 -22.20
C GLY A 446 14.00 -15.78 -21.55
N PHE A 447 13.03 -16.42 -22.21
CA PHE A 447 11.73 -16.76 -21.64
C PHE A 447 11.53 -18.29 -21.62
N LYS A 448 10.54 -18.77 -20.88
CA LYS A 448 10.20 -20.20 -20.84
C LYS A 448 9.42 -20.58 -22.10
N ALA A 449 9.79 -21.67 -22.76
CA ALA A 449 9.08 -22.15 -23.96
C ALA A 449 7.57 -22.31 -23.68
N GLY A 450 6.74 -21.75 -24.55
CA GLY A 450 5.28 -21.75 -24.43
C GLY A 450 4.69 -20.78 -23.39
N ALA A 451 5.51 -19.97 -22.69
CA ALA A 451 5.01 -19.01 -21.71
C ALA A 451 4.47 -17.71 -22.33
N ILE A 452 4.84 -17.41 -23.58
CA ILE A 452 4.26 -16.31 -24.37
C ILE A 452 3.67 -16.86 -25.66
N PRO A 453 2.60 -16.26 -26.20
CA PRO A 453 2.03 -16.61 -27.49
C PRO A 453 2.96 -16.20 -28.64
N THR A 454 2.64 -16.70 -29.83
CA THR A 454 3.33 -16.28 -31.05
C THR A 454 2.76 -14.97 -31.56
N TYR A 455 3.56 -13.90 -31.45
CA TYR A 455 3.29 -12.61 -32.07
C TYR A 455 3.61 -12.65 -33.56
N SER A 456 2.63 -12.27 -34.38
CA SER A 456 2.78 -12.16 -35.84
C SER A 456 3.64 -10.95 -36.27
N SER A 457 3.76 -9.94 -35.40
CA SER A 457 4.59 -8.75 -35.54
C SER A 457 5.02 -8.24 -34.16
N THR A 458 6.18 -7.58 -34.09
CA THR A 458 6.62 -6.84 -32.89
C THR A 458 6.42 -5.33 -33.03
N ASP A 459 5.78 -4.86 -34.11
CA ASP A 459 5.47 -3.44 -34.30
C ASP A 459 4.53 -2.94 -33.19
N GLY A 460 4.97 -1.91 -32.46
CA GLY A 460 4.27 -1.38 -31.28
C GLY A 460 4.32 -2.25 -30.03
N LEU A 461 4.85 -3.49 -30.09
CA LEU A 461 4.93 -4.38 -28.93
C LEU A 461 5.96 -3.87 -27.92
N MET A 462 5.57 -3.82 -26.65
CA MET A 462 6.38 -3.32 -25.55
C MET A 462 6.61 -4.41 -24.51
N VAL A 463 7.68 -4.28 -23.74
CA VAL A 463 7.89 -5.03 -22.49
C VAL A 463 7.88 -4.04 -21.33
N SER A 464 7.23 -4.39 -20.23
CA SER A 464 7.52 -3.82 -18.91
C SER A 464 8.35 -4.85 -18.15
N VAL A 465 9.51 -4.44 -17.64
CA VAL A 465 10.47 -5.34 -17.00
C VAL A 465 11.11 -4.68 -15.78
N PHE A 466 11.05 -5.37 -14.65
CA PHE A 466 12.01 -5.14 -13.57
C PHE A 466 13.30 -5.85 -13.94
N THR A 467 14.41 -5.12 -13.94
CA THR A 467 15.73 -5.66 -14.32
C THR A 467 16.23 -6.68 -13.29
N GLN A 468 17.38 -7.32 -13.57
CA GLN A 468 17.92 -8.44 -12.79
C GLN A 468 17.88 -8.21 -11.28
N HIS A 469 18.22 -7.01 -10.81
CA HIS A 469 18.25 -6.75 -9.36
C HIS A 469 16.92 -6.24 -8.79
N GLY A 470 15.98 -5.81 -9.62
CA GLY A 470 14.66 -5.32 -9.20
C GLY A 470 14.61 -3.86 -8.73
N TYR A 471 15.65 -3.05 -9.00
CA TYR A 471 15.75 -1.67 -8.49
C TYR A 471 14.77 -0.69 -9.13
N ASP A 472 14.33 -0.96 -10.35
CA ASP A 472 13.46 -0.10 -11.15
C ASP A 472 12.70 -0.94 -12.18
N ASN A 473 11.62 -0.38 -12.71
CA ASN A 473 10.86 -0.91 -13.83
C ASN A 473 11.22 -0.13 -15.11
N MET A 474 11.28 -0.82 -16.23
CA MET A 474 11.48 -0.18 -17.52
C MET A 474 10.45 -0.65 -18.52
N THR A 475 9.86 0.32 -19.23
CA THR A 475 9.05 0.07 -20.42
C THR A 475 9.89 0.25 -21.68
N VAL A 476 10.10 -0.81 -22.46
CA VAL A 476 11.02 -0.82 -23.62
C VAL A 476 10.37 -1.46 -24.84
N PRO A 477 10.56 -0.94 -26.07
CA PRO A 477 10.06 -1.61 -27.27
C PRO A 477 10.75 -2.96 -27.53
N VAL A 478 9.97 -3.94 -27.97
CA VAL A 478 10.47 -5.26 -28.40
C VAL A 478 10.96 -5.16 -29.85
N LYS A 479 12.25 -5.44 -30.07
CA LYS A 479 12.85 -5.45 -31.41
C LYS A 479 12.57 -6.75 -32.16
N SER A 480 12.68 -7.89 -31.49
CA SER A 480 12.44 -9.20 -32.09
C SER A 480 12.27 -10.28 -31.02
N ILE A 481 11.52 -11.34 -31.36
CA ILE A 481 11.37 -12.55 -30.55
C ILE A 481 11.85 -13.75 -31.37
N ASP A 482 12.81 -14.50 -30.83
CA ASP A 482 13.25 -15.77 -31.40
C ASP A 482 12.65 -16.92 -30.59
N TYR A 483 11.62 -17.57 -31.14
CA TYR A 483 10.94 -18.71 -30.52
C TYR A 483 11.77 -20.01 -30.59
N GLY A 484 12.77 -20.10 -31.48
CA GLY A 484 13.68 -21.25 -31.55
C GLY A 484 14.66 -21.27 -30.39
N SER A 485 15.19 -20.11 -30.00
CA SER A 485 16.08 -19.97 -28.85
C SER A 485 15.38 -19.51 -27.56
N ASN A 486 14.08 -19.18 -27.63
CA ASN A 486 13.27 -18.54 -26.58
C ASN A 486 13.90 -17.25 -26.03
N THR A 487 14.29 -16.34 -26.92
CA THR A 487 14.96 -15.08 -26.55
C THR A 487 14.16 -13.87 -27.02
N ILE A 488 13.95 -12.90 -26.13
CA ILE A 488 13.44 -11.57 -26.48
C ILE A 488 14.63 -10.62 -26.64
N THR A 489 14.62 -9.81 -27.70
CA THR A 489 15.59 -8.72 -27.92
C THR A 489 14.87 -7.38 -27.85
N LEU A 490 15.38 -6.47 -27.04
CA LEU A 490 14.88 -5.11 -26.85
C LEU A 490 15.49 -4.15 -27.87
N ALA A 491 14.77 -3.08 -28.17
CA ALA A 491 15.23 -2.04 -29.09
C ALA A 491 16.28 -1.12 -28.47
N GLN A 492 16.35 -1.07 -27.13
CA GLN A 492 17.23 -0.20 -26.36
C GLN A 492 17.81 -0.96 -25.17
N SER A 493 18.98 -0.51 -24.69
CA SER A 493 19.61 -1.04 -23.48
C SER A 493 18.84 -0.61 -22.24
N THR A 494 18.71 -1.54 -21.30
CA THR A 494 18.35 -1.27 -19.91
C THR A 494 19.56 -0.74 -19.14
N TYR A 495 19.33 -0.02 -18.04
CA TYR A 495 20.43 0.54 -17.23
C TYR A 495 21.11 -0.52 -16.35
N ASP A 496 20.36 -1.55 -15.95
CA ASP A 496 20.82 -2.73 -15.23
C ASP A 496 20.69 -3.98 -16.11
N ALA A 497 21.46 -5.03 -15.81
CA ALA A 497 21.43 -6.27 -16.56
C ALA A 497 20.05 -6.95 -16.49
N LEU A 498 19.75 -7.78 -17.48
CA LEU A 498 18.58 -8.67 -17.53
C LEU A 498 19.03 -10.11 -17.31
N GLY A 499 18.17 -10.91 -16.70
CA GLY A 499 18.45 -12.33 -16.50
C GLY A 499 17.43 -13.01 -15.59
N ALA A 500 17.83 -14.07 -14.90
CA ALA A 500 16.90 -14.88 -14.11
C ALA A 500 16.27 -14.16 -12.89
N GLY A 501 16.80 -12.98 -12.54
CA GLY A 501 16.19 -12.09 -11.55
C GLY A 501 15.10 -11.17 -12.12
N SER A 502 15.00 -11.07 -13.46
CA SER A 502 14.08 -10.15 -14.11
C SER A 502 12.67 -10.73 -14.17
N ARG A 503 11.68 -9.91 -13.78
CA ARG A 503 10.24 -10.18 -13.98
C ARG A 503 9.66 -9.23 -15.01
N PHE A 504 8.80 -9.73 -15.90
CA PHE A 504 8.31 -8.96 -17.04
C PHE A 504 6.92 -9.38 -17.51
N TYR A 505 6.28 -8.51 -18.28
CA TYR A 505 5.14 -8.84 -19.14
C TYR A 505 5.29 -8.13 -20.49
N LEU A 506 4.68 -8.70 -21.53
CA LEU A 506 4.57 -8.09 -22.85
C LEU A 506 3.22 -7.40 -22.97
N PHE A 507 3.15 -6.24 -23.60
CA PHE A 507 1.89 -5.53 -23.77
C PHE A 507 1.83 -4.75 -25.07
N ASN A 508 0.64 -4.25 -25.39
CA ASN A 508 0.31 -3.59 -26.64
C ASN A 508 0.36 -4.53 -27.86
N GLY A 509 -0.08 -5.78 -27.66
CA GLY A 509 -0.29 -6.76 -28.73
C GLY A 509 -1.77 -6.99 -28.99
N LYS A 510 -2.26 -6.72 -30.21
CA LYS A 510 -3.69 -6.88 -30.57
C LYS A 510 -4.24 -8.27 -30.26
N ASP A 511 -3.42 -9.30 -30.50
CA ASP A 511 -3.80 -10.70 -30.30
C ASP A 511 -3.92 -11.09 -28.81
N GLN A 512 -3.55 -10.19 -27.89
CA GLN A 512 -3.62 -10.36 -26.43
C GLN A 512 -4.82 -9.65 -25.81
N LEU A 513 -5.74 -9.12 -26.61
CA LEU A 513 -6.98 -8.55 -26.12
C LEU A 513 -7.96 -9.68 -25.76
N ASP A 514 -7.76 -10.31 -24.61
CA ASP A 514 -8.42 -11.55 -24.25
C ASP A 514 -9.09 -11.58 -22.87
N ALA A 515 -8.73 -10.68 -21.95
CA ALA A 515 -9.28 -10.57 -20.60
C ALA A 515 -10.21 -9.36 -20.39
N PRO A 516 -11.05 -9.37 -19.33
CA PRO A 516 -11.76 -8.17 -18.88
C PRO A 516 -10.80 -7.02 -18.56
N ARG A 517 -11.28 -5.78 -18.71
CA ARG A 517 -10.54 -4.51 -18.59
C ARG A 517 -9.50 -4.25 -19.68
N GLU A 518 -9.24 -5.20 -20.58
CA GLU A 518 -8.22 -5.02 -21.60
C GLU A 518 -8.69 -4.16 -22.77
N TRP A 519 -7.79 -3.34 -23.30
CA TRP A 519 -8.01 -2.56 -24.51
C TRP A 519 -6.80 -2.52 -25.45
N PHE A 520 -7.04 -2.17 -26.71
CA PHE A 520 -6.02 -2.01 -27.74
C PHE A 520 -6.42 -0.91 -28.73
N PHE A 521 -5.49 -0.04 -29.12
CA PHE A 521 -5.70 0.94 -30.20
C PHE A 521 -5.14 0.43 -31.52
N ASP A 522 -6.04 0.08 -32.44
CA ASP A 522 -5.68 -0.31 -33.79
C ASP A 522 -5.47 0.92 -34.67
N LYS A 523 -4.21 1.38 -34.73
CA LYS A 523 -3.80 2.53 -35.52
C LYS A 523 -4.12 2.40 -37.01
N ALA A 524 -4.09 1.18 -37.56
CA ALA A 524 -4.34 0.96 -38.99
C ALA A 524 -5.80 1.22 -39.37
N SER A 525 -6.73 0.89 -38.47
CA SER A 525 -8.17 1.14 -38.65
C SER A 525 -8.68 2.38 -37.90
N ASN A 526 -7.84 3.03 -37.09
CA ASN A 526 -8.19 4.14 -36.20
C ASN A 526 -9.34 3.78 -35.23
N GLN A 527 -9.30 2.57 -34.67
CA GLN A 527 -10.32 2.04 -33.77
C GLN A 527 -9.74 1.74 -32.38
N VAL A 528 -10.54 2.01 -31.35
CA VAL A 528 -10.31 1.46 -30.01
C VAL A 528 -11.05 0.14 -29.92
N LEU A 529 -10.38 -0.92 -29.50
CA LEU A 529 -10.97 -2.20 -29.13
C LEU A 529 -10.90 -2.36 -27.62
N PHE A 530 -11.99 -2.80 -26.98
CA PHE A 530 -12.10 -2.84 -25.53
C PHE A 530 -12.97 -4.00 -25.05
N LYS A 531 -12.53 -4.70 -24.01
CA LYS A 531 -13.28 -5.73 -23.28
C LYS A 531 -13.60 -5.21 -21.88
N PRO A 532 -14.73 -4.51 -21.68
CA PRO A 532 -15.09 -3.97 -20.37
C PRO A 532 -15.28 -5.06 -19.33
N GLU A 533 -14.91 -4.75 -18.09
CA GLU A 533 -15.35 -5.51 -16.92
C GLU A 533 -16.89 -5.52 -16.84
N GLY A 534 -17.48 -6.67 -16.50
CA GLY A 534 -18.94 -6.84 -16.54
C GLY A 534 -19.55 -7.03 -17.94
N GLY A 535 -18.77 -6.90 -19.02
CA GLY A 535 -19.15 -7.29 -20.38
C GLY A 535 -20.00 -6.29 -21.18
N ALA A 536 -20.20 -5.07 -20.68
CA ALA A 536 -20.91 -4.00 -21.39
C ALA A 536 -20.26 -2.63 -21.19
N VAL A 537 -20.30 -1.80 -22.24
CA VAL A 537 -19.89 -0.37 -22.22
C VAL A 537 -21.08 0.57 -22.09
N ALA A 538 -22.31 0.07 -22.23
CA ALA A 538 -23.51 0.88 -22.20
C ALA A 538 -23.75 1.44 -20.79
N GLY A 539 -23.96 2.76 -20.70
CA GLY A 539 -24.17 3.45 -19.42
C GLY A 539 -22.89 3.91 -18.71
N HIS A 540 -21.72 3.56 -19.25
CA HIS A 540 -20.41 3.94 -18.72
C HIS A 540 -19.82 5.11 -19.52
N LYS A 541 -19.04 5.98 -18.86
CA LYS A 541 -18.22 7.01 -19.50
C LYS A 541 -16.86 6.42 -19.84
N VAL A 542 -16.57 6.20 -21.12
CA VAL A 542 -15.26 5.72 -21.56
C VAL A 542 -14.48 6.86 -22.21
N VAL A 543 -13.29 7.19 -21.69
CA VAL A 543 -12.44 8.26 -22.22
C VAL A 543 -11.18 7.68 -22.82
N ALA A 544 -10.89 8.08 -24.06
CA ALA A 544 -9.64 7.76 -24.75
C ALA A 544 -8.67 8.94 -24.61
N ALA A 545 -7.64 8.78 -23.77
CA ALA A 545 -6.61 9.79 -23.55
C ALA A 545 -5.77 10.00 -24.83
N GLN A 546 -5.49 11.25 -25.16
CA GLN A 546 -4.88 11.65 -26.45
C GLN A 546 -3.80 12.72 -26.29
N LEU A 547 -3.69 13.32 -25.11
CA LEU A 547 -2.75 14.40 -24.83
C LEU A 547 -1.60 13.92 -23.94
N PRO A 548 -0.35 14.12 -24.36
CA PRO A 548 0.81 13.90 -23.50
C PRO A 548 0.98 15.00 -22.45
N VAL A 549 0.45 16.20 -22.67
CA VAL A 549 0.47 17.29 -21.68
C VAL A 549 -0.88 17.98 -21.67
N LEU A 550 -1.47 18.22 -20.50
CA LEU A 550 -2.73 18.98 -20.39
C LEU A 550 -2.44 20.49 -20.27
N ILE A 551 -1.54 20.89 -19.38
CA ILE A 551 -1.09 22.28 -19.22
C ILE A 551 0.43 22.37 -19.35
N GLY A 552 0.91 23.15 -20.32
CA GLY A 552 2.33 23.42 -20.53
C GLY A 552 2.70 24.86 -20.22
N LEU A 553 3.84 25.10 -19.58
CA LEU A 553 4.35 26.43 -19.27
C LEU A 553 5.80 26.61 -19.75
N GLY A 554 6.08 27.69 -20.46
CA GLY A 554 7.42 28.01 -20.97
C GLY A 554 7.73 29.50 -20.94
N GLY A 555 8.61 29.95 -20.05
CA GLY A 555 8.97 31.36 -19.89
C GLY A 555 7.94 32.21 -19.12
N ALA A 556 6.77 31.67 -18.80
CA ALA A 556 5.76 32.31 -17.97
C ALA A 556 6.23 32.49 -16.53
N LYS A 557 5.78 33.56 -15.86
CA LYS A 557 6.12 33.82 -14.45
C LYS A 557 4.89 34.11 -13.61
N ASN A 558 4.91 33.75 -12.34
CA ASN A 558 3.84 34.10 -11.39
C ASN A 558 2.45 33.59 -11.81
N VAL A 559 2.38 32.44 -12.46
CA VAL A 559 1.12 31.81 -12.89
C VAL A 559 0.53 30.99 -11.76
N THR A 560 -0.79 31.09 -11.57
CA THR A 560 -1.53 30.26 -10.61
C THR A 560 -2.53 29.36 -11.32
N ILE A 561 -2.50 28.06 -11.03
CA ILE A 561 -3.51 27.07 -11.43
C ILE A 561 -4.12 26.50 -10.15
N GLU A 562 -5.43 26.68 -9.98
CA GLU A 562 -6.10 26.41 -8.71
C GLU A 562 -7.46 25.72 -8.84
N GLY A 563 -7.69 24.69 -8.04
CA GLY A 563 -9.02 24.06 -7.92
C GLY A 563 -9.45 23.24 -9.14
N LEU A 564 -8.55 22.93 -10.07
CA LEU A 564 -8.90 22.18 -11.28
C LEU A 564 -8.71 20.68 -11.08
N THR A 565 -9.57 19.87 -11.69
CA THR A 565 -9.32 18.44 -11.86
C THR A 565 -8.71 18.20 -13.25
N LEU A 566 -7.53 17.58 -13.31
CA LEU A 566 -6.83 17.22 -14.54
C LEU A 566 -6.77 15.69 -14.63
N THR A 567 -7.33 15.10 -15.69
CA THR A 567 -7.43 13.65 -15.80
C THR A 567 -7.33 13.12 -17.22
N ASP A 568 -7.22 11.80 -17.38
CA ASP A 568 -7.19 11.06 -18.64
C ASP A 568 -6.10 11.58 -19.60
N GLY A 569 -4.87 11.65 -19.11
CA GLY A 569 -3.67 12.00 -19.89
C GLY A 569 -2.84 10.78 -20.27
N ALA A 570 -1.85 10.96 -21.15
CA ALA A 570 -0.92 9.88 -21.48
C ALA A 570 -0.16 9.39 -20.23
N PRO A 571 0.07 8.07 -20.06
CA PRO A 571 0.73 7.51 -18.88
C PRO A 571 2.23 7.81 -18.81
N ASP A 572 2.86 8.22 -19.92
CA ASP A 572 4.23 8.71 -20.01
C ASP A 572 4.31 10.24 -20.16
N GLY A 573 3.15 10.92 -20.09
CA GLY A 573 2.99 12.37 -20.22
C GLY A 573 2.95 13.11 -18.89
N HIS A 574 2.41 14.34 -18.86
CA HIS A 574 2.31 15.19 -17.67
C HIS A 574 0.91 15.82 -17.57
N ALA A 575 0.33 15.90 -16.37
CA ALA A 575 -0.82 16.78 -16.16
C ALA A 575 -0.39 18.25 -16.33
N VAL A 576 0.72 18.62 -15.70
CA VAL A 576 1.36 19.93 -15.86
C VAL A 576 2.85 19.76 -16.12
N TYR A 577 3.36 20.39 -17.18
CA TYR A 577 4.78 20.47 -17.49
C TYR A 577 5.25 21.92 -17.59
N ALA A 578 6.00 22.38 -16.58
CA ALA A 578 6.60 23.71 -16.57
C ALA A 578 8.10 23.61 -16.84
N ASN A 579 8.57 24.29 -17.88
CA ASN A 579 9.96 24.28 -18.29
C ASN A 579 10.48 25.72 -18.49
N ASN A 580 11.54 26.10 -17.77
CA ASN A 580 12.10 27.46 -17.80
C ASN A 580 11.07 28.56 -17.49
N ALA A 581 10.27 28.35 -16.45
CA ALA A 581 9.30 29.30 -15.91
C ALA A 581 9.76 29.81 -14.51
N ALA A 582 8.94 30.56 -13.76
CA ALA A 582 9.27 30.89 -12.36
C ALA A 582 8.06 31.35 -11.55
N GLY A 583 8.11 31.21 -10.23
CA GLY A 583 7.09 31.76 -9.33
C GLY A 583 5.72 31.11 -9.49
N LEU A 584 5.67 29.83 -9.89
CA LEU A 584 4.43 29.14 -10.21
C LEU A 584 3.70 28.70 -8.95
N THR A 585 2.38 28.70 -8.97
CA THR A 585 1.55 28.17 -7.88
C THR A 585 0.54 27.17 -8.43
N PHE A 586 0.64 25.93 -7.97
CA PHE A 586 -0.31 24.87 -8.25
C PHE A 586 -0.99 24.50 -6.94
N LYS A 587 -2.25 24.91 -6.79
CA LYS A 587 -2.95 24.86 -5.51
C LYS A 587 -4.28 24.13 -5.59
N ASN A 588 -4.56 23.24 -4.64
CA ASN A 588 -5.90 22.63 -4.48
C ASN A 588 -6.41 21.92 -5.75
N ASN A 589 -5.52 21.42 -6.61
CA ASN A 589 -5.90 20.69 -7.81
C ASN A 589 -6.06 19.20 -7.50
N THR A 590 -6.85 18.50 -8.31
CA THR A 590 -6.89 17.04 -8.35
C THR A 590 -6.24 16.57 -9.64
N VAL A 591 -5.30 15.65 -9.57
CA VAL A 591 -4.64 15.07 -10.75
C VAL A 591 -4.77 13.55 -10.69
N THR A 592 -5.39 12.95 -11.70
CA THR A 592 -5.59 11.50 -11.71
C THR A 592 -5.57 10.90 -13.11
N ASN A 593 -5.11 9.66 -13.26
CA ASN A 593 -4.98 8.98 -14.55
C ASN A 593 -4.19 9.80 -15.59
N THR A 594 -3.11 10.46 -15.15
CA THR A 594 -2.11 11.05 -16.05
C THR A 594 -0.82 10.26 -15.96
N GLY A 595 0.24 10.67 -16.66
CA GLY A 595 1.58 10.17 -16.44
C GLY A 595 2.17 10.78 -15.18
N TYR A 596 3.17 11.64 -15.32
CA TYR A 596 3.57 12.56 -14.26
C TYR A 596 2.38 13.46 -13.85
N GLY A 597 2.32 13.81 -12.57
CA GLY A 597 1.39 14.84 -12.10
C GLY A 597 1.88 16.23 -12.51
N ILE A 598 2.62 16.88 -11.61
CA ILE A 598 3.18 18.22 -11.83
C ILE A 598 4.70 18.14 -11.91
N THR A 599 5.26 18.55 -13.04
CA THR A 599 6.71 18.62 -13.25
C THR A 599 7.16 20.07 -13.39
N VAL A 600 8.20 20.45 -12.64
CA VAL A 600 8.86 21.75 -12.71
C VAL A 600 10.34 21.56 -13.05
N GLU A 601 10.76 22.08 -14.21
CA GLU A 601 12.13 22.00 -14.72
C GLU A 601 12.64 23.41 -15.03
N GLY A 602 13.85 23.73 -14.55
CA GLY A 602 14.40 25.10 -14.66
C GLY A 602 13.46 26.18 -14.11
N SER A 603 12.58 25.83 -13.17
CA SER A 603 11.41 26.62 -12.80
C SER A 603 11.40 26.97 -11.31
N ALA A 604 12.29 27.89 -10.95
CA ALA A 604 12.54 28.27 -9.56
C ALA A 604 11.35 28.98 -8.88
N ASN A 605 11.30 28.90 -7.55
CA ASN A 605 10.27 29.49 -6.69
C ASN A 605 8.86 28.97 -6.98
N SER A 606 8.73 27.70 -7.37
CA SER A 606 7.43 27.07 -7.61
C SER A 606 6.82 26.57 -6.31
N THR A 607 5.49 26.55 -6.22
CA THR A 607 4.73 26.03 -5.07
C THR A 607 3.72 25.01 -5.57
N VAL A 608 3.77 23.80 -5.03
CA VAL A 608 2.81 22.71 -5.26
C VAL A 608 2.17 22.40 -3.92
N THR A 609 0.95 22.90 -3.69
CA THR A 609 0.34 22.82 -2.36
C THR A 609 -1.14 22.44 -2.34
N GLY A 610 -1.57 21.65 -1.35
CA GLY A 610 -2.98 21.32 -1.16
C GLY A 610 -3.56 20.42 -2.26
N ASN A 611 -2.73 19.81 -3.12
CA ASN A 611 -3.21 19.04 -4.26
C ASN A 611 -3.47 17.57 -3.86
N HIS A 612 -4.38 16.93 -4.59
CA HIS A 612 -4.61 15.49 -4.52
C HIS A 612 -4.12 14.83 -5.80
N PHE A 613 -3.20 13.88 -5.67
CA PHE A 613 -2.70 13.05 -6.76
C PHE A 613 -3.15 11.61 -6.51
N ALA A 614 -3.73 10.97 -7.53
CA ALA A 614 -4.16 9.59 -7.47
C ALA A 614 -3.90 8.88 -8.81
N GLU A 615 -3.35 7.67 -8.82
CA GLU A 615 -3.20 6.87 -10.05
C GLU A 615 -2.35 7.56 -11.13
N THR A 616 -1.29 8.27 -10.74
CA THR A 616 -0.35 8.85 -11.71
C THR A 616 0.52 7.73 -12.29
N GLY A 617 0.81 7.76 -13.60
CA GLY A 617 1.60 6.74 -14.27
C GLY A 617 3.09 6.80 -13.93
N ARG A 618 3.55 7.97 -13.48
CA ARG A 618 4.89 8.28 -12.97
C ARG A 618 4.77 9.20 -11.75
N GLU A 619 5.85 9.85 -11.32
CA GLU A 619 5.92 10.74 -10.17
C GLU A 619 4.76 11.76 -10.16
N ALA A 620 4.05 11.84 -9.04
CA ALA A 620 3.00 12.83 -8.81
C ALA A 620 3.59 14.25 -8.81
N VAL A 621 4.78 14.43 -8.24
CA VAL A 621 5.53 15.69 -8.28
C VAL A 621 6.98 15.43 -8.66
N TYR A 622 7.44 16.08 -9.73
CA TYR A 622 8.84 15.98 -10.17
C TYR A 622 9.51 17.36 -10.24
N VAL A 623 10.44 17.60 -9.33
CA VAL A 623 11.26 18.83 -9.26
C VAL A 623 12.61 18.55 -9.91
N LYS A 624 12.75 18.98 -11.16
CA LYS A 624 13.94 18.76 -11.99
C LYS A 624 14.91 19.93 -11.91
N ALA A 625 16.09 19.74 -12.51
CA ALA A 625 17.24 20.62 -12.37
C ALA A 625 16.93 22.10 -12.58
N GLY A 626 17.48 22.96 -11.70
CA GLY A 626 17.31 24.42 -11.77
C GLY A 626 16.01 24.95 -11.15
N SER A 627 15.15 24.11 -10.59
CA SER A 627 13.90 24.50 -9.92
C SER A 627 14.10 24.81 -8.43
N ASN A 628 15.07 25.65 -8.12
CA ASN A 628 15.45 26.00 -6.74
C ASN A 628 14.31 26.67 -5.97
N PHE A 629 14.33 26.55 -4.63
CA PHE A 629 13.32 27.15 -3.73
C PHE A 629 11.89 26.67 -3.99
N THR A 630 11.74 25.49 -4.60
CA THR A 630 10.42 24.88 -4.79
C THR A 630 9.85 24.42 -3.45
N LYS A 631 8.56 24.65 -3.23
CA LYS A 631 7.82 24.20 -2.05
C LYS A 631 6.80 23.16 -2.47
N VAL A 632 6.86 21.98 -1.86
CA VAL A 632 5.87 20.91 -2.04
C VAL A 632 5.26 20.63 -0.68
N SER A 633 4.02 21.08 -0.46
CA SER A 633 3.41 20.96 0.87
C SER A 633 1.94 20.64 0.89
N ASP A 634 1.48 19.95 1.94
CA ASP A 634 0.04 19.73 2.16
C ASP A 634 -0.62 18.95 1.00
N ASN A 635 0.14 18.12 0.29
CA ASN A 635 -0.41 17.30 -0.81
C ASN A 635 -0.73 15.89 -0.31
N LEU A 636 -1.86 15.35 -0.77
CA LEU A 636 -2.19 13.94 -0.65
C LEU A 636 -1.77 13.23 -1.95
N ILE A 637 -0.92 12.22 -1.85
CA ILE A 637 -0.44 11.42 -2.99
C ILE A 637 -0.79 9.96 -2.71
N GLN A 638 -1.57 9.35 -3.58
CA GLN A 638 -2.01 7.95 -3.45
C GLN A 638 -1.72 7.22 -4.76
N HIS A 639 -1.17 6.01 -4.69
CA HIS A 639 -0.98 5.16 -5.89
C HIS A 639 -0.25 5.89 -7.03
N ALA A 640 0.82 6.63 -6.69
CA ALA A 640 1.67 7.23 -7.70
C ALA A 640 2.51 6.16 -8.40
N SER A 641 2.92 6.42 -9.64
CA SER A 641 3.70 5.49 -10.47
C SER A 641 2.99 4.15 -10.75
N ALA A 642 1.66 4.17 -10.88
CA ALA A 642 0.77 3.02 -11.11
C ALA A 642 0.86 2.41 -12.53
N VAL A 643 1.71 2.96 -13.42
CA VAL A 643 1.96 2.39 -14.76
C VAL A 643 3.42 2.04 -14.93
N ASP A 644 4.32 2.91 -14.48
CA ASP A 644 5.74 2.63 -14.44
C ASP A 644 6.20 2.39 -13.01
N HIS A 645 6.23 1.12 -12.63
CA HIS A 645 6.27 0.66 -11.24
C HIS A 645 7.65 0.83 -10.57
N GLY A 646 8.61 1.48 -11.23
CA GLY A 646 9.87 1.87 -10.59
C GLY A 646 10.03 3.37 -10.40
N GLY A 647 9.05 4.16 -10.85
CA GLY A 647 8.94 5.56 -10.48
C GLY A 647 8.62 5.75 -9.00
N ASP A 648 8.94 6.94 -8.51
CA ASP A 648 8.69 7.34 -7.12
C ASP A 648 7.37 8.14 -7.02
N ALA A 649 6.93 8.53 -5.82
CA ALA A 649 5.80 9.46 -5.68
C ALA A 649 6.24 10.93 -5.89
N LEU A 650 7.36 11.32 -5.26
CA LEU A 650 7.93 12.66 -5.33
C LEU A 650 9.44 12.56 -5.54
N TRP A 651 9.94 13.14 -6.63
CA TRP A 651 11.37 13.18 -6.93
C TRP A 651 11.92 14.61 -6.99
N VAL A 652 13.04 14.88 -6.31
CA VAL A 652 13.84 16.11 -6.47
C VAL A 652 15.25 15.79 -6.98
N ASN A 653 15.62 16.36 -8.13
CA ASN A 653 16.93 16.17 -8.77
C ASN A 653 17.43 17.47 -9.38
N GLY A 654 18.69 17.83 -9.11
CA GLY A 654 19.34 19.04 -9.63
C GLY A 654 18.81 20.37 -9.08
N SER A 655 18.13 20.35 -7.94
CA SER A 655 17.47 21.53 -7.37
C SER A 655 17.84 21.76 -5.92
N ASN A 656 17.96 23.03 -5.55
CA ASN A 656 18.45 23.45 -4.24
C ASN A 656 17.39 24.15 -3.41
N ASP A 657 17.55 24.09 -2.10
CA ASP A 657 16.68 24.80 -1.15
C ASP A 657 15.20 24.43 -1.30
N VAL A 658 14.92 23.18 -1.69
CA VAL A 658 13.57 22.65 -1.87
C VAL A 658 13.00 22.24 -0.51
N SER A 659 11.75 22.60 -0.22
CA SER A 659 11.05 22.19 1.01
C SER A 659 9.91 21.23 0.68
N ILE A 660 9.91 20.06 1.30
CA ILE A 660 8.88 19.02 1.20
C ILE A 660 8.27 18.83 2.58
N THR A 661 7.07 19.39 2.80
CA THR A 661 6.50 19.47 4.16
C THR A 661 5.03 19.12 4.25
N HIS A 662 4.61 18.41 5.30
CA HIS A 662 3.18 18.15 5.55
C HIS A 662 2.48 17.41 4.41
N ASN A 663 3.19 16.57 3.65
CA ASN A 663 2.56 15.73 2.63
C ASN A 663 2.18 14.38 3.24
N GLN A 664 1.13 13.77 2.71
CA GLN A 664 0.76 12.38 2.99
C GLN A 664 0.89 11.57 1.71
N ILE A 665 1.70 10.51 1.77
CA ILE A 665 2.02 9.65 0.61
C ILE A 665 1.68 8.21 0.97
N GLU A 666 0.89 7.59 0.12
CA GLU A 666 0.33 6.25 0.34
C GLU A 666 0.56 5.36 -0.87
N ASP A 667 0.95 4.11 -0.59
CA ASP A 667 0.92 2.99 -1.52
C ASP A 667 1.68 3.25 -2.82
N THR A 668 3.01 3.29 -2.72
CA THR A 668 3.90 3.52 -3.87
C THR A 668 4.68 2.25 -4.24
N PRO A 669 4.77 1.90 -5.53
CA PRO A 669 5.56 0.74 -5.95
C PRO A 669 7.05 0.97 -5.75
N GLY A 670 7.53 2.18 -6.06
CA GLY A 670 8.87 2.70 -5.77
C GLY A 670 8.94 3.52 -4.48
N LYS A 671 9.92 4.43 -4.38
CA LYS A 671 10.19 5.22 -3.16
C LYS A 671 9.11 6.30 -3.01
N ALA A 672 8.79 6.70 -1.78
CA ALA A 672 7.80 7.77 -1.59
C ALA A 672 8.41 9.14 -1.88
N ILE A 673 9.53 9.47 -1.25
CA ILE A 673 10.28 10.73 -1.45
C ILE A 673 11.72 10.39 -1.84
N ALA A 674 12.12 10.76 -3.05
CA ALA A 674 13.49 10.66 -3.53
C ALA A 674 14.13 12.04 -3.71
N VAL A 675 15.33 12.24 -3.17
CA VAL A 675 16.07 13.51 -3.28
C VAL A 675 17.53 13.25 -3.55
N GLY A 676 18.10 13.88 -4.58
CA GLY A 676 19.55 13.95 -4.72
C GLY A 676 20.09 13.86 -6.14
N SER A 677 21.38 13.53 -6.24
CA SER A 677 22.15 13.46 -7.48
C SER A 677 22.45 12.01 -7.85
N VAL A 678 22.00 11.57 -9.03
CA VAL A 678 22.25 10.25 -9.61
C VAL A 678 23.36 10.31 -10.69
N GLN A 679 23.49 11.43 -11.41
CA GLN A 679 24.41 11.57 -12.55
C GLN A 679 25.79 12.12 -12.14
N ALA A 680 25.98 12.51 -10.88
CA ALA A 680 27.18 13.12 -10.30
C ALA A 680 27.55 14.51 -10.85
N SER A 681 27.08 14.87 -12.05
CA SER A 681 27.29 16.18 -12.66
C SER A 681 26.02 16.65 -13.37
N GLY A 682 25.70 17.94 -13.25
CA GLY A 682 24.52 18.55 -13.88
C GLY A 682 23.21 18.36 -13.11
N ASP A 683 23.19 17.48 -12.11
CA ASP A 683 22.01 17.19 -11.28
C ASP A 683 22.27 17.35 -9.78
N ALA A 684 23.25 18.20 -9.45
CA ALA A 684 23.63 18.42 -8.07
C ALA A 684 22.50 19.07 -7.24
N THR A 685 22.24 18.52 -6.06
CA THR A 685 21.10 18.85 -5.19
C THR A 685 21.62 19.17 -3.79
N TYR A 686 21.25 20.33 -3.25
CA TYR A 686 21.70 20.82 -1.94
C TYR A 686 20.54 21.36 -1.09
N ARG A 687 20.64 21.21 0.23
CA ARG A 687 19.78 21.88 1.22
C ARG A 687 18.28 21.61 1.05
N ALA A 688 17.92 20.42 0.58
CA ALA A 688 16.53 19.97 0.65
C ALA A 688 16.10 19.76 2.11
N THR A 689 14.89 20.20 2.45
CA THR A 689 14.27 20.02 3.77
C THR A 689 13.03 19.14 3.62
N ILE A 690 13.06 17.94 4.19
CA ILE A 690 11.99 16.94 4.17
C ILE A 690 11.48 16.81 5.61
N THR A 691 10.33 17.42 5.92
CA THR A 691 9.85 17.46 7.30
C THR A 691 8.35 17.36 7.48
N HIS A 692 7.89 16.75 8.57
CA HIS A 692 6.45 16.64 8.89
C HIS A 692 5.64 15.88 7.83
N ASN A 693 6.26 14.99 7.03
CA ASN A 693 5.53 14.16 6.08
C ASN A 693 5.09 12.84 6.73
N LYS A 694 3.95 12.30 6.28
CA LYS A 694 3.47 10.97 6.65
C LYS A 694 3.54 10.06 5.42
N ILE A 695 4.26 8.94 5.54
CA ILE A 695 4.42 7.95 4.47
C ILE A 695 3.91 6.62 4.97
N VAL A 696 3.03 5.99 4.19
CA VAL A 696 2.47 4.67 4.49
C VAL A 696 2.57 3.78 3.27
N GLY A 697 3.24 2.64 3.40
CA GLY A 697 3.27 1.62 2.35
C GLY A 697 4.10 2.02 1.11
N ALA A 698 5.39 2.29 1.27
CA ALA A 698 6.27 2.61 0.14
C ALA A 698 7.20 1.46 -0.25
N ASN A 699 7.81 1.56 -1.44
CA ASN A 699 8.73 0.57 -2.00
C ASN A 699 8.09 -0.82 -2.16
N GLN A 700 6.80 -0.88 -2.50
CA GLN A 700 6.04 -2.13 -2.51
C GLN A 700 6.47 -3.14 -3.57
N GLU A 701 7.08 -2.67 -4.65
CA GLU A 701 7.35 -3.49 -5.84
C GLU A 701 8.83 -3.49 -6.28
N THR A 702 9.64 -2.55 -5.77
CA THR A 702 11.08 -2.48 -6.04
C THR A 702 11.90 -3.10 -4.90
N SER A 703 13.18 -3.38 -5.20
CA SER A 703 14.23 -3.56 -4.21
C SER A 703 15.14 -2.33 -4.20
N ASP A 704 15.95 -2.16 -3.14
CA ASP A 704 16.91 -1.05 -3.00
C ASP A 704 16.22 0.33 -2.98
N GLY A 705 15.39 0.53 -1.96
CA GLY A 705 14.64 1.78 -1.78
C GLY A 705 14.10 1.96 -0.37
N GLY A 706 13.07 2.78 -0.23
CA GLY A 706 12.49 3.08 1.07
C GLY A 706 11.42 4.16 1.03
N GLY A 707 10.96 4.58 2.20
CA GLY A 707 10.02 5.70 2.31
C GLY A 707 10.68 7.01 1.90
N ILE A 708 11.75 7.39 2.60
CA ILE A 708 12.56 8.56 2.27
C ILE A 708 13.93 8.10 1.80
N TYR A 709 14.26 8.38 0.54
CA TYR A 709 15.48 7.96 -0.13
C TYR A 709 16.31 9.17 -0.56
N LEU A 710 17.58 9.20 -0.18
CA LEU A 710 18.52 10.23 -0.58
C LEU A 710 19.72 9.62 -1.29
N ILE A 711 20.22 10.28 -2.35
CA ILE A 711 21.39 9.81 -3.10
C ILE A 711 22.34 10.98 -3.43
N ASN A 712 23.65 10.78 -3.29
CA ASN A 712 24.62 11.87 -3.38
C ASN A 712 25.86 11.46 -4.16
N ARG A 713 25.67 11.01 -5.40
CA ARG A 713 26.80 10.66 -6.30
C ARG A 713 27.66 11.86 -6.70
N GLN A 714 27.19 13.09 -6.47
CA GLN A 714 27.97 14.34 -6.50
C GLN A 714 29.07 14.39 -5.42
N GLN A 715 28.95 13.60 -4.34
CA GLN A 715 29.91 13.49 -3.24
C GLN A 715 30.30 14.82 -2.58
N ASP A 716 29.29 15.65 -2.32
CA ASP A 716 29.44 16.87 -1.54
C ASP A 716 28.75 16.75 -0.17
N LEU A 717 29.07 17.68 0.74
CA LEU A 717 28.24 17.91 1.93
C LEU A 717 26.94 18.59 1.48
N ALA A 718 25.92 17.78 1.22
CA ALA A 718 24.70 18.23 0.57
C ALA A 718 23.82 19.10 1.48
N GLY A 719 23.94 18.93 2.81
CA GLY A 719 23.24 19.75 3.79
C GLY A 719 21.74 19.50 3.84
N HIS A 720 21.29 18.28 3.50
CA HIS A 720 19.88 17.91 3.57
C HIS A 720 19.40 17.77 5.02
N THR A 721 18.10 18.01 5.25
CA THR A 721 17.43 17.77 6.52
C THR A 721 16.25 16.83 6.30
N VAL A 722 16.20 15.73 7.05
CA VAL A 722 15.11 14.76 7.12
C VAL A 722 14.62 14.74 8.57
N ALA A 723 13.54 15.44 8.88
CA ALA A 723 13.14 15.61 10.28
C ALA A 723 11.65 15.54 10.54
N TYR A 724 11.26 14.94 11.67
CA TYR A 724 9.86 14.90 12.12
C TYR A 724 8.91 14.27 11.09
N ASN A 725 9.36 13.25 10.35
CA ASN A 725 8.51 12.48 9.45
C ASN A 725 8.04 11.20 10.15
N GLU A 726 6.89 10.68 9.76
CA GLU A 726 6.43 9.33 10.09
C GLU A 726 6.53 8.47 8.83
N VAL A 727 7.22 7.33 8.94
CA VAL A 727 7.40 6.39 7.83
C VAL A 727 7.05 4.98 8.29
N SER A 728 6.04 4.40 7.65
CA SER A 728 5.61 3.03 7.94
C SER A 728 5.29 2.17 6.74
N GLY A 729 5.33 0.86 6.96
CA GLY A 729 4.89 -0.14 6.00
C GLY A 729 5.80 -0.30 4.77
N THR A 730 7.07 0.13 4.82
CA THR A 730 7.95 -0.12 3.67
C THR A 730 8.25 -1.60 3.52
N THR A 731 8.17 -2.09 2.29
CA THR A 731 8.48 -3.47 1.94
C THR A 731 9.45 -3.52 0.75
N ALA A 732 9.67 -4.69 0.18
CA ALA A 732 10.42 -4.87 -1.05
C ALA A 732 9.91 -6.11 -1.77
N PHE A 733 10.12 -6.14 -3.09
CA PHE A 733 9.75 -7.29 -3.91
C PHE A 733 10.86 -7.69 -4.87
N GLY A 734 11.08 -9.00 -4.99
CA GLY A 734 12.11 -9.54 -5.87
C GLY A 734 12.53 -10.95 -5.51
N ASN A 735 13.39 -11.53 -6.35
CA ASN A 735 13.97 -12.86 -6.16
C ASN A 735 15.50 -12.83 -6.14
N VAL A 736 16.11 -11.65 -6.01
CA VAL A 736 17.57 -11.53 -5.94
C VAL A 736 17.96 -11.07 -4.54
N THR A 737 18.78 -11.88 -3.86
CA THR A 737 19.32 -11.51 -2.56
C THR A 737 20.32 -10.35 -2.71
N TRP A 738 20.56 -9.63 -1.61
CA TRP A 738 21.50 -8.49 -1.59
C TRP A 738 22.92 -8.81 -2.11
N ASP A 739 23.36 -10.07 -2.03
CA ASP A 739 24.65 -10.54 -2.56
C ASP A 739 24.61 -10.93 -4.05
N GLY A 740 23.50 -10.61 -4.74
CA GLY A 740 23.30 -10.81 -6.18
C GLY A 740 22.88 -12.23 -6.57
N LYS A 741 22.61 -13.14 -5.62
CA LYS A 741 22.17 -14.50 -5.95
C LYS A 741 20.68 -14.53 -6.28
N VAL A 742 20.35 -15.22 -7.38
CA VAL A 742 18.98 -15.40 -7.83
C VAL A 742 18.34 -16.60 -7.13
N SER A 743 17.16 -16.39 -6.57
CA SER A 743 16.26 -17.39 -6.01
C SER A 743 15.26 -17.87 -7.08
N PRO A 744 14.89 -19.16 -7.10
CA PRO A 744 13.87 -19.68 -8.01
C PRO A 744 12.44 -19.23 -7.66
N THR A 745 12.25 -18.63 -6.48
CA THR A 745 10.97 -18.07 -5.99
C THR A 745 11.21 -16.67 -5.46
N PHE A 746 10.14 -15.87 -5.37
CA PHE A 746 10.18 -14.59 -4.65
C PHE A 746 10.65 -14.78 -3.22
N LEU A 747 11.39 -13.79 -2.73
CA LEU A 747 12.02 -13.80 -1.42
C LEU A 747 11.10 -13.16 -0.39
N ASP A 748 11.30 -13.59 0.85
CA ASP A 748 10.80 -12.83 2.00
C ASP A 748 11.37 -11.39 1.94
N PRO A 749 10.55 -10.34 2.11
CA PRO A 749 11.00 -8.95 2.03
C PRO A 749 12.19 -8.62 2.94
N THR A 750 12.32 -9.29 4.10
CA THR A 750 13.45 -9.12 5.03
C THR A 750 14.81 -9.57 4.46
N LYS A 751 14.80 -10.27 3.31
CA LYS A 751 16.01 -10.68 2.57
C LYS A 751 16.38 -9.73 1.43
N LEU A 752 15.55 -8.72 1.20
CA LEU A 752 15.73 -7.68 0.20
C LEU A 752 16.12 -6.35 0.88
N VAL A 753 16.46 -5.35 0.08
CA VAL A 753 16.87 -4.03 0.59
C VAL A 753 15.66 -3.10 0.56
N SER A 754 15.16 -2.73 1.74
CA SER A 754 14.19 -1.66 1.92
C SER A 754 14.26 -1.10 3.33
N TRP A 755 14.09 0.21 3.45
CA TRP A 755 14.26 0.94 4.70
C TRP A 755 13.19 2.01 4.86
N GLY A 756 12.90 2.44 6.09
CA GLY A 756 12.08 3.62 6.32
C GLY A 756 12.78 4.87 5.79
N ILE A 757 14.03 5.09 6.20
CA ILE A 757 14.87 6.19 5.71
C ILE A 757 16.20 5.64 5.20
N TYR A 758 16.49 5.89 3.93
CA TYR A 758 17.66 5.38 3.23
C TYR A 758 18.53 6.54 2.73
N LEU A 759 19.67 6.74 3.38
CA LEU A 759 20.74 7.61 2.90
C LEU A 759 21.68 6.79 2.00
N ASP A 760 21.29 6.66 0.74
CA ASP A 760 22.01 5.86 -0.25
C ASP A 760 23.29 6.57 -0.77
N ASP A 761 24.09 5.84 -1.53
CA ASP A 761 25.30 6.22 -2.29
C ASP A 761 25.86 7.60 -1.90
N TRP A 762 26.73 7.58 -0.87
CA TRP A 762 27.51 8.72 -0.38
C TRP A 762 26.72 9.91 0.17
N THR A 763 25.44 9.75 0.52
CA THR A 763 24.68 10.85 1.15
C THR A 763 25.42 11.38 2.37
N SER A 764 25.73 12.68 2.38
CA SER A 764 26.72 13.27 3.29
C SER A 764 26.31 14.66 3.78
N GLY A 765 26.70 15.00 5.00
CA GLY A 765 26.30 16.25 5.65
C GLY A 765 24.80 16.36 5.92
N THR A 766 24.09 15.22 5.96
CA THR A 766 22.63 15.18 6.16
C THR A 766 22.28 15.07 7.65
N THR A 767 21.24 15.79 8.06
CA THR A 767 20.63 15.65 9.39
C THR A 767 19.36 14.84 9.31
N VAL A 768 19.32 13.71 10.02
CA VAL A 768 18.16 12.84 10.21
C VAL A 768 17.73 12.97 11.67
N LYS A 769 16.66 13.72 11.93
CA LYS A 769 16.27 14.09 13.29
C LYS A 769 14.79 13.84 13.61
N GLY A 770 14.49 13.20 14.74
CA GLY A 770 13.13 13.26 15.28
C GLY A 770 12.09 12.53 14.44
N ASN A 771 12.48 11.58 13.60
CA ASN A 771 11.55 10.81 12.76
C ASN A 771 10.99 9.62 13.55
N VAL A 772 9.77 9.21 13.20
CA VAL A 772 9.11 8.01 13.71
C VAL A 772 9.11 6.98 12.57
N VAL A 773 9.81 5.86 12.76
CA VAL A 773 10.08 4.88 11.70
C VAL A 773 9.67 3.50 12.22
N HIS A 774 8.57 2.96 11.71
CA HIS A 774 8.01 1.70 12.22
C HIS A 774 7.35 0.81 11.17
N ASP A 775 7.17 -0.48 11.47
CA ASP A 775 6.55 -1.46 10.56
C ASP A 775 7.22 -1.55 9.18
N ASN A 776 8.52 -1.27 9.11
CA ASN A 776 9.30 -1.33 7.87
C ASN A 776 10.16 -2.59 7.82
N VAL A 777 10.63 -2.94 6.62
CA VAL A 777 11.69 -3.97 6.48
C VAL A 777 12.96 -3.57 7.24
N GLY A 778 13.34 -2.30 7.25
CA GLY A 778 14.46 -1.78 8.03
C GLY A 778 14.19 -0.36 8.49
N GLY A 779 14.88 0.09 9.53
CA GLY A 779 14.71 1.43 10.09
C GLY A 779 15.43 2.51 9.26
N ILE A 780 16.59 2.96 9.74
CA ILE A 780 17.45 3.98 9.10
C ILE A 780 18.73 3.32 8.57
N PHE A 781 19.07 3.59 7.30
CA PHE A 781 20.28 3.06 6.67
C PHE A 781 21.16 4.12 6.04
N LEU A 782 22.46 4.02 6.30
CA LEU A 782 23.50 4.85 5.71
C LEU A 782 24.41 3.99 4.84
N HIS A 783 24.40 4.25 3.54
CA HIS A 783 25.19 3.52 2.55
C HIS A 783 26.29 4.43 2.00
N GLY A 784 27.46 4.30 2.61
CA GLY A 784 28.59 5.20 2.49
C GLY A 784 28.34 6.52 3.20
N GLY A 785 28.95 7.59 2.67
CA GLY A 785 28.70 8.95 3.13
C GLY A 785 29.41 9.35 4.43
N TRP A 786 29.52 10.64 4.67
CA TRP A 786 30.24 11.17 5.84
C TRP A 786 29.57 12.39 6.44
N ASN A 787 29.91 12.65 7.71
CA ASN A 787 29.36 13.78 8.48
C ASN A 787 27.83 13.81 8.53
N ASN A 788 27.15 12.66 8.48
CA ASN A 788 25.70 12.60 8.73
C ASN A 788 25.42 12.53 10.23
N THR A 789 24.26 13.06 10.62
CA THR A 789 23.78 13.05 12.01
C THR A 789 22.44 12.33 12.06
N VAL A 790 22.31 11.34 12.95
CA VAL A 790 21.08 10.57 13.19
C VAL A 790 20.73 10.73 14.66
N THR A 791 19.74 11.57 14.97
CA THR A 791 19.44 11.97 16.35
C THR A 791 17.96 11.99 16.69
N ASP A 792 17.60 11.62 17.92
CA ASP A 792 16.23 11.73 18.45
C ASP A 792 15.16 10.99 17.63
N ASN A 793 15.54 9.99 16.83
CA ASN A 793 14.57 9.21 16.07
C ASN A 793 13.97 8.09 16.94
N ILE A 794 12.75 7.69 16.63
CA ILE A 794 12.08 6.52 17.18
C ILE A 794 12.04 5.46 16.10
N LEU A 795 12.66 4.31 16.37
CA LEU A 795 12.69 3.14 15.51
C LEU A 795 12.00 2.01 16.26
N ALA A 796 10.81 1.60 15.82
CA ALA A 796 9.99 0.61 16.51
C ALA A 796 9.40 -0.40 15.53
N ASP A 797 9.19 -1.65 15.93
CA ASP A 797 8.48 -2.69 15.16
C ASP A 797 8.96 -2.92 13.71
N ASN A 798 10.17 -2.47 13.36
CA ASN A 798 10.77 -2.79 12.07
C ASN A 798 11.29 -4.24 12.08
N LEU A 799 11.04 -4.99 11.01
CA LEU A 799 11.31 -6.43 10.93
C LEU A 799 12.81 -6.78 10.84
N GLY A 800 13.62 -5.87 10.32
CA GLY A 800 15.03 -6.11 9.99
C GLY A 800 15.99 -5.37 10.92
N THR A 801 16.98 -4.69 10.33
CA THR A 801 17.94 -3.91 11.12
C THR A 801 17.35 -2.53 11.41
N GLN A 802 17.44 -2.06 12.66
CA GLN A 802 16.94 -0.72 13.02
C GLN A 802 17.88 0.38 12.53
N ILE A 803 19.19 0.25 12.77
CA ILE A 803 20.20 1.19 12.25
C ILE A 803 21.29 0.43 11.52
N GLY A 804 21.39 0.65 10.21
CA GLY A 804 22.43 0.05 9.37
C GLY A 804 23.42 1.08 8.85
N LEU A 805 24.70 0.72 8.81
CA LEU A 805 25.77 1.47 8.17
C LEU A 805 26.55 0.50 7.26
N GLN A 806 26.74 0.87 6.00
CA GLN A 806 27.51 0.07 5.05
C GLN A 806 28.45 0.95 4.23
N GLN A 807 29.75 0.69 4.29
CA GLN A 807 30.78 1.39 3.49
C GLN A 807 30.79 0.95 2.02
N SER A 808 30.54 -0.33 1.75
CA SER A 808 30.65 -0.90 0.41
C SER A 808 29.55 -0.34 -0.47
N VAL A 809 29.89 0.64 -1.30
CA VAL A 809 28.99 1.42 -2.15
C VAL A 809 29.23 1.15 -3.63
N GLY A 810 28.17 1.21 -4.42
CA GLY A 810 28.21 1.14 -5.88
C GLY A 810 28.45 -0.23 -6.51
N TRP A 811 27.83 -0.42 -7.67
CA TRP A 811 28.11 -1.52 -8.60
C TRP A 811 29.33 -1.13 -9.49
N GLY A 812 30.33 -2.02 -9.61
CA GLY A 812 31.42 -1.85 -10.59
C GLY A 812 32.69 -1.10 -10.14
N GLY A 813 32.94 -0.95 -8.83
CA GLY A 813 34.24 -0.46 -8.34
C GLY A 813 34.39 1.07 -8.29
N TRP A 814 33.27 1.80 -8.22
CA TRP A 814 33.28 3.23 -7.94
C TRP A 814 34.00 3.55 -6.64
N LYS A 815 34.90 4.54 -6.69
CA LYS A 815 35.67 5.01 -5.54
C LYS A 815 35.14 6.37 -5.15
N GLY A 816 34.61 6.48 -3.94
CA GLY A 816 34.23 7.75 -3.35
C GLY A 816 34.85 7.96 -1.99
N THR A 817 34.52 9.09 -1.37
CA THR A 817 35.00 9.44 -0.03
C THR A 817 34.64 8.32 0.95
N PRO A 818 35.61 7.82 1.74
CA PRO A 818 35.34 6.82 2.77
C PRO A 818 34.30 7.29 3.79
N MET A 819 33.46 6.36 4.22
CA MET A 819 32.47 6.56 5.27
C MET A 819 33.17 6.93 6.58
N ALA A 820 32.85 8.09 7.11
CA ALA A 820 33.49 8.62 8.29
C ALA A 820 32.61 9.64 9.03
N ASN A 821 32.84 9.77 10.33
CA ASN A 821 32.27 10.85 11.16
C ASN A 821 30.73 10.93 11.13
N ASN A 822 30.04 9.82 10.86
CA ASN A 822 28.60 9.76 11.06
C ASN A 822 28.32 9.59 12.57
N THR A 823 27.36 10.33 13.11
CA THR A 823 27.04 10.29 14.54
C THR A 823 25.61 9.82 14.75
N ILE A 824 25.44 8.82 15.62
CA ILE A 824 24.16 8.20 15.94
C ILE A 824 23.92 8.42 17.44
N THR A 825 23.04 9.35 17.78
CA THR A 825 22.89 9.85 19.14
C THR A 825 21.45 9.88 19.60
N GLN A 826 21.18 9.48 20.85
CA GLN A 826 19.87 9.71 21.48
C GLN A 826 18.67 9.18 20.67
N ASN A 827 18.83 8.10 19.91
CA ASN A 827 17.70 7.45 19.24
C ASN A 827 17.06 6.42 20.18
N ILE A 828 15.73 6.31 20.13
CA ILE A 828 14.99 5.18 20.72
C ILE A 828 14.99 4.07 19.66
N VAL A 829 15.55 2.91 20.02
CA VAL A 829 15.73 1.76 19.14
C VAL A 829 15.08 0.54 19.79
N ASP A 830 13.91 0.17 19.30
CA ASP A 830 13.26 -1.10 19.66
C ASP A 830 13.89 -2.25 18.87
N ALA A 831 14.42 -3.24 19.58
CA ALA A 831 15.06 -4.40 18.99
C ALA A 831 14.24 -5.69 19.14
N GLY A 832 12.93 -5.60 19.43
CA GLY A 832 12.07 -6.76 19.71
C GLY A 832 12.00 -7.79 18.57
N ASP A 833 11.90 -7.32 17.33
CA ASP A 833 11.69 -8.19 16.15
C ASP A 833 12.88 -8.20 15.17
N GLY A 834 13.99 -7.57 15.53
CA GLY A 834 15.07 -7.29 14.58
C GLY A 834 16.45 -7.04 15.18
N ARG A 835 17.43 -6.74 14.32
CA ARG A 835 18.80 -6.41 14.76
C ARG A 835 18.87 -4.94 15.15
N ALA A 836 19.41 -4.63 16.33
CA ALA A 836 19.55 -3.23 16.77
C ALA A 836 20.46 -2.41 15.85
N VAL A 837 21.69 -2.89 15.60
CA VAL A 837 22.67 -2.18 14.79
C VAL A 837 23.46 -3.13 13.90
N ALA A 838 23.66 -2.76 12.64
CA ALA A 838 24.65 -3.38 11.77
C ALA A 838 25.62 -2.34 11.21
N LEU A 839 26.92 -2.54 11.42
CA LEU A 839 27.99 -1.75 10.82
C LEU A 839 28.87 -2.66 9.96
N ASP A 840 28.80 -2.49 8.65
CA ASP A 840 29.68 -3.10 7.65
C ASP A 840 30.59 -2.02 7.04
N GLY A 841 31.72 -1.75 7.67
CA GLY A 841 32.64 -0.69 7.28
C GLY A 841 33.75 -0.47 8.29
N PRO A 842 34.64 0.50 8.04
CA PRO A 842 35.67 0.85 9.00
C PRO A 842 35.06 1.31 10.31
N LYS A 843 35.75 1.11 11.44
CA LYS A 843 35.30 1.62 12.75
C LYS A 843 34.98 3.13 12.78
N THR A 844 35.61 3.92 11.90
CA THR A 844 35.36 5.35 11.75
C THR A 844 34.02 5.69 11.07
N ALA A 845 33.34 4.70 10.51
CA ALA A 845 32.10 4.87 9.75
C ALA A 845 30.98 5.51 10.59
N GLY A 846 30.88 5.17 11.88
CA GLY A 846 29.87 5.71 12.78
C GLY A 846 30.30 5.69 14.23
N THR A 847 29.86 6.67 15.01
CA THR A 847 29.99 6.69 16.47
C THR A 847 28.60 6.72 17.11
N PHE A 848 28.37 5.83 18.07
CA PHE A 848 27.10 5.69 18.77
C PHE A 848 27.22 6.28 20.18
N THR A 849 26.26 7.11 20.61
CA THR A 849 26.32 7.74 21.94
C THR A 849 24.94 7.99 22.52
N GLY A 850 24.68 7.49 23.73
CA GLY A 850 23.46 7.80 24.47
C GLY A 850 22.17 7.35 23.80
N ASN A 851 22.18 6.30 22.99
CA ASN A 851 20.97 5.72 22.42
C ASN A 851 20.22 4.88 23.47
N PHE A 852 18.90 4.76 23.31
CA PHE A 852 18.01 4.02 24.19
C PHE A 852 17.59 2.73 23.49
N TYR A 853 17.99 1.58 24.00
CA TYR A 853 17.61 0.29 23.40
C TYR A 853 16.42 -0.32 24.17
N ALA A 854 15.27 -0.43 23.51
CA ALA A 854 14.06 -1.05 24.02
C ALA A 854 13.95 -2.52 23.58
N ALA A 855 13.19 -3.31 24.34
CA ALA A 855 12.98 -4.76 24.13
C ALA A 855 14.25 -5.59 23.86
N LEU A 856 15.42 -5.09 24.28
CA LEU A 856 16.71 -5.71 24.02
C LEU A 856 17.00 -6.84 25.03
N ASP A 857 17.12 -8.09 24.58
CA ASP A 857 17.71 -9.15 25.42
C ASP A 857 19.22 -8.89 25.55
N PRO A 858 19.74 -8.65 26.78
CA PRO A 858 21.17 -8.35 26.99
C PRO A 858 22.10 -9.51 26.65
N ASN A 859 21.58 -10.72 26.44
CA ASN A 859 22.35 -11.91 26.08
C ASN A 859 22.34 -12.21 24.58
N GLU A 860 21.48 -11.57 23.81
CA GLU A 860 21.38 -11.81 22.37
C GLU A 860 22.37 -10.96 21.56
N ALA A 861 22.83 -11.55 20.47
CA ALA A 861 23.84 -10.96 19.59
C ALA A 861 23.21 -10.01 18.54
N LEU A 862 22.57 -8.94 19.03
CA LEU A 862 21.79 -7.99 18.22
C LEU A 862 22.61 -6.83 17.63
N PHE A 863 23.92 -6.83 17.82
CA PHE A 863 24.85 -5.86 17.23
C PHE A 863 25.80 -6.55 16.27
N GLN A 864 26.03 -5.98 15.10
CA GLN A 864 26.96 -6.49 14.10
C GLN A 864 28.06 -5.46 13.78
N ALA A 865 29.31 -5.95 13.69
CA ALA A 865 30.48 -5.21 13.24
C ALA A 865 31.30 -6.05 12.24
N TRP A 866 31.56 -5.52 11.06
CA TRP A 866 32.46 -6.11 10.07
C TRP A 866 33.22 -5.00 9.31
N PRO A 867 34.49 -5.19 8.91
CA PRO A 867 35.39 -6.31 9.22
C PRO A 867 36.08 -6.18 10.58
N GLN A 868 35.97 -5.03 11.26
CA GLN A 868 36.51 -4.86 12.62
C GLN A 868 35.58 -5.48 13.66
N VAL A 869 35.65 -6.80 13.79
CA VAL A 869 34.79 -7.59 14.67
C VAL A 869 35.00 -7.30 16.16
N MET A 870 34.00 -7.66 16.98
CA MET A 870 34.09 -7.65 18.45
C MET A 870 34.91 -8.85 18.94
N ALA A 871 35.18 -8.92 20.25
CA ALA A 871 36.00 -9.97 20.85
C ALA A 871 35.52 -11.41 20.52
N ASN A 872 34.22 -11.61 20.31
CA ASN A 872 33.60 -12.91 20.06
C ASN A 872 33.18 -13.12 18.60
N GLY A 873 33.58 -12.23 17.68
CA GLY A 873 33.24 -12.31 16.27
C GLY A 873 32.42 -11.13 15.77
N ALA A 874 31.83 -11.30 14.58
CA ALA A 874 31.16 -10.21 13.86
C ALA A 874 29.83 -9.79 14.50
N THR A 875 29.26 -10.59 15.40
CA THR A 875 28.05 -10.25 16.15
C THR A 875 28.28 -10.32 17.65
N GLY A 876 27.48 -9.58 18.42
CA GLY A 876 27.64 -9.48 19.86
C GLY A 876 26.53 -8.73 20.58
N THR A 877 26.59 -8.75 21.90
CA THR A 877 25.63 -8.04 22.77
C THR A 877 25.99 -6.56 22.91
N LEU A 878 25.09 -5.74 23.49
CA LEU A 878 25.36 -4.32 23.75
C LEU A 878 26.65 -4.11 24.58
N ALA A 879 26.89 -4.95 25.58
CA ALA A 879 28.09 -4.87 26.42
C ALA A 879 29.38 -5.11 25.60
N GLN A 880 29.34 -6.03 24.64
CA GLN A 880 30.48 -6.32 23.76
C GLN A 880 30.70 -5.20 22.73
N TRP A 881 29.62 -4.62 22.22
CA TRP A 881 29.62 -3.45 21.34
C TRP A 881 30.27 -2.24 22.02
N GLN A 882 29.91 -1.99 23.28
CA GLN A 882 30.51 -0.93 24.12
C GLN A 882 31.97 -1.22 24.48
N ALA A 883 32.30 -2.46 24.86
CA ALA A 883 33.67 -2.85 25.19
C ALA A 883 34.61 -2.75 23.98
N ALA A 884 34.09 -3.00 22.77
CA ALA A 884 34.83 -2.78 21.52
C ALA A 884 34.96 -1.29 21.17
N GLY A 885 34.28 -0.39 21.89
CA GLY A 885 34.38 1.06 21.75
C GLY A 885 33.61 1.64 20.57
N TYR A 886 32.56 0.97 20.12
CA TYR A 886 31.62 1.49 19.11
C TYR A 886 30.59 2.44 19.70
N ASP A 887 30.26 2.23 20.98
CA ASP A 887 29.19 2.94 21.69
C ASP A 887 29.67 3.47 23.03
N LYS A 888 29.20 4.67 23.40
CA LYS A 888 29.42 5.27 24.72
C LYS A 888 28.11 5.74 25.31
N GLY A 889 27.77 5.24 26.49
CA GLY A 889 26.67 5.77 27.30
C GLY A 889 25.27 5.43 26.80
N SER A 890 25.11 4.55 25.80
CA SER A 890 23.80 3.95 25.50
C SER A 890 23.42 2.89 26.54
N PHE A 891 22.13 2.64 26.72
CA PHE A 891 21.64 1.69 27.72
C PHE A 891 20.28 1.11 27.36
N THR A 892 19.92 0.00 27.99
CA THR A 892 18.61 -0.61 27.85
C THR A 892 17.58 0.19 28.64
N PHE A 893 16.47 0.54 28.01
CA PHE A 893 15.42 1.34 28.62
C PHE A 893 14.05 0.99 28.02
N ASP A 894 13.01 0.95 28.84
CA ASP A 894 11.62 0.82 28.38
C ASP A 894 11.09 2.24 28.08
N PRO A 895 10.83 2.60 26.81
CA PRO A 895 10.40 3.94 26.43
C PRO A 895 9.02 4.29 26.98
N GLN A 896 8.23 3.30 27.43
CA GLN A 896 6.85 3.47 27.90
C GLN A 896 6.01 4.18 26.84
N PHE A 897 5.99 3.61 25.63
CA PHE A 897 5.16 4.14 24.55
C PHE A 897 3.70 4.23 24.99
N THR A 898 3.03 5.29 24.53
CA THR A 898 1.66 5.61 24.96
C THR A 898 0.68 4.52 24.56
N ASP A 899 0.80 3.99 23.33
CA ASP A 899 -0.04 2.91 22.82
C ASP A 899 0.60 2.20 21.61
N ALA A 900 1.74 1.52 21.82
CA ALA A 900 2.48 0.86 20.75
C ALA A 900 1.66 -0.22 20.00
N ALA A 901 0.66 -0.83 20.66
CA ALA A 901 -0.22 -1.82 20.04
C ALA A 901 -1.12 -1.26 18.92
N HIS A 902 -1.23 0.08 18.83
CA HIS A 902 -1.97 0.79 17.79
C HIS A 902 -1.09 1.85 17.12
N ASP A 903 0.18 1.53 16.91
CA ASP A 903 1.19 2.34 16.20
C ASP A 903 1.49 3.71 16.85
N ASN A 904 1.11 3.92 18.12
CA ASN A 904 1.41 5.15 18.85
C ASN A 904 2.69 5.00 19.68
N PHE A 905 3.81 5.27 19.02
CA PHE A 905 5.15 5.21 19.59
C PHE A 905 5.58 6.51 20.30
N ALA A 906 4.66 7.42 20.64
CA ALA A 906 5.00 8.57 21.47
C ALA A 906 5.39 8.08 22.89
N PRO A 907 6.60 8.38 23.39
CA PRO A 907 6.93 8.08 24.78
C PRO A 907 5.96 8.80 25.72
N ALA A 908 5.50 8.11 26.76
CA ALA A 908 4.61 8.73 27.74
C ALA A 908 5.27 9.98 28.35
N ALA A 909 4.48 11.00 28.70
CA ALA A 909 5.00 12.28 29.18
C ALA A 909 5.94 12.19 30.41
N GLY A 910 5.84 11.12 31.20
CA GLY A 910 6.71 10.84 32.35
C GLY A 910 7.92 9.94 32.04
N SER A 911 8.12 9.55 30.78
CA SER A 911 9.18 8.64 30.37
C SER A 911 10.56 9.23 30.67
N ALA A 912 11.46 8.39 31.20
CA ALA A 912 12.78 8.87 31.59
C ALA A 912 13.69 9.16 30.38
N VAL A 913 13.32 8.78 29.15
CA VAL A 913 14.07 9.17 27.94
C VAL A 913 14.27 10.69 27.85
N TYR A 914 13.26 11.48 28.26
CA TYR A 914 13.32 12.94 28.29
C TYR A 914 14.34 13.46 29.31
N GLN A 915 14.51 12.78 30.45
CA GLN A 915 15.51 13.13 31.46
C GLN A 915 16.94 12.85 30.97
N HIS A 916 17.08 11.97 29.98
CA HIS A 916 18.32 11.59 29.36
C HIS A 916 18.58 12.30 28.02
N GLY A 917 17.79 13.33 27.72
CA GLY A 917 18.07 14.28 26.64
C GLY A 917 17.39 13.97 25.31
N PHE A 918 16.44 13.02 25.26
CA PHE A 918 15.57 12.83 24.10
C PHE A 918 14.62 14.03 23.95
N ASP A 919 14.45 14.55 22.73
CA ASP A 919 13.53 15.67 22.46
C ASP A 919 12.06 15.23 22.37
N HIS A 920 11.12 16.13 22.71
CA HIS A 920 9.70 15.90 22.41
C HIS A 920 9.44 16.06 20.91
N LEU A 921 8.88 15.03 20.27
CA LEU A 921 8.52 15.06 18.86
C LEU A 921 7.13 15.67 18.63
N PRO A 922 6.93 16.44 17.55
CA PRO A 922 5.66 17.09 17.25
C PRO A 922 4.71 16.15 16.49
N PHE A 923 4.28 15.06 17.13
CA PHE A 923 3.41 14.03 16.50
C PHE A 923 2.13 14.62 15.87
N ASP A 924 1.55 15.65 16.47
CA ASP A 924 0.34 16.33 16.03
C ASP A 924 0.53 17.22 14.78
N GLN A 925 1.77 17.42 14.36
CA GLN A 925 2.12 18.21 13.18
C GLN A 925 2.57 17.34 12.01
N ILE A 926 2.61 16.01 12.14
CA ILE A 926 3.04 15.11 11.06
C ILE A 926 1.86 14.80 10.11
N GLY A 927 2.12 14.88 8.80
CA GLY A 927 1.12 14.65 7.76
C GLY A 927 0.37 15.92 7.38
N LEU A 928 -0.84 15.77 6.84
CA LEU A 928 -1.65 16.88 6.35
C LEU A 928 -2.18 17.76 7.51
N LEU A 929 -2.06 19.07 7.35
CA LEU A 929 -2.60 20.06 8.30
C LEU A 929 -3.93 20.65 7.81
N GLY A 930 -4.98 19.81 7.73
CA GLY A 930 -6.38 20.23 7.56
C GLY A 930 -6.83 20.68 6.15
#